data_AF-A0A9W6N9R2-F1
#
_entry.id   AF-A0A9W6N9R2-F1
#
_cell.length_a   1.000
_cell.length_b   1.000
_cell.length_c   1.000
_cell.angle_alpha   90.00
_cell.angle_beta   90.00
_cell.angle_gamma   90.00
#
_symmetry.space_group_name_H-M   'P 1'
#
loop_
_entity.id
_entity.type
_entity.pdbx_description
1 polymer ?
#
loop_
_entity_poly.entity_id
_entity_poly.type
_entity_poly.pdbx_seq_one_letter_code
_entity_poly.pdbx_strand_id
1 'polypeptide(L)'
;MENAYLADTPAPYEQIAITLSDGVVLTGRLWRPERPAAARVPVVLEWIPYRQSDNTAVGDSMVHGYFAMNGIASVRVDLRGSGNSEGLLHDEYLRQEQDDACEVIAWLAAQEWCNGKVGLIGISWGGFAGLQIAARRPPALKAIVTCCSTDDRYSDDVHFMGGGLLIDGIQWGAGLFAQLGRPADPVHVGERWRDMWMNRLENITPPLASWFAHMERDDFWKHGSVCEDYDDINCAVYAVTGWTDGYSDPVLRLMQNLKGPRKGMIGPWTHMYPNWGVPGPKIGFLEECMRWWRHWLLDEATGIMDEPMLRLWVGEELTPHPRFPTIGGRWIGVPGWPCEGDSQAFHLDNGRLTTAPAVAGDPVRVDTPQHLGAYAGEWCPLDGGGDGPEFQADNRPDDALSVCYDTPMLAHAVELVGIPRLRLDMAMDGPTATVIVRLNEIAPDSTSARVTFAIRRVTRPEGVAVGERFSYEIPLKGVAYTFRPGRRIRLAISTTYWPMVWPEREAGAITLYPDATTLLLPGMPAQAVHDLVPFGPPISAAPIPSEDIEPGDITRTVTWDATTGESTLTSANQRKTWRLGELTLGGRGAHGYSILPADPNSAKAYFESMQRYERPGWTIRLEARSEVFWEGDKLVLESRYEAFENEKSVFSRLWRNCFDY
;
A
#
# COMPACT_ATOMS: atom_id res chain seq x y z
N MET A 1 11.64 16.79 14.06
CA MET A 1 11.20 16.67 15.47
C MET A 1 11.42 15.23 15.87
N GLU A 2 12.24 15.00 16.90
CA GLU A 2 12.34 13.68 17.53
C GLU A 2 10.96 13.26 18.06
N ASN A 3 10.62 11.97 17.97
CA ASN A 3 9.36 11.46 18.49
C ASN A 3 9.36 11.67 20.01
N ALA A 4 8.32 12.33 20.53
CA ALA A 4 8.13 12.44 21.97
C ALA A 4 7.60 11.11 22.53
N TYR A 5 8.12 10.69 23.68
CA TYR A 5 7.68 9.47 24.37
C TYR A 5 6.89 9.82 25.63
N LEU A 6 5.87 9.02 25.95
CA LEU A 6 5.09 9.17 27.20
C LEU A 6 5.88 8.87 28.47
N ALA A 7 6.91 8.03 28.36
CA ALA A 7 7.77 7.60 29.46
C ALA A 7 9.16 7.25 28.90
N ASP A 8 10.16 7.23 29.78
CA ASP A 8 11.54 6.89 29.42
C ASP A 8 11.77 5.39 29.20
N THR A 9 10.84 4.55 29.66
CA THR A 9 10.93 3.08 29.59
C THR A 9 9.77 2.49 28.78
N PRO A 10 10.00 1.39 28.03
CA PRO A 10 8.94 0.70 27.30
C PRO A 10 7.85 0.19 28.24
N ALA A 11 6.62 0.10 27.74
CA ALA A 11 5.54 -0.56 28.47
C ALA A 11 5.84 -2.07 28.60
N PRO A 12 5.62 -2.69 29.79
CA PRO A 12 5.80 -4.11 29.96
C PRO A 12 4.77 -4.90 29.14
N TYR A 13 5.17 -6.09 28.67
CA TYR A 13 4.28 -7.03 28.00
C TYR A 13 4.44 -8.44 28.56
N GLU A 14 3.41 -9.24 28.37
CA GLU A 14 3.38 -10.67 28.68
C GLU A 14 3.36 -11.47 27.37
N GLN A 15 4.17 -12.53 27.30
CA GLN A 15 4.09 -13.50 26.21
C GLN A 15 2.91 -14.44 26.49
N ILE A 16 1.98 -14.55 25.54
CA ILE A 16 0.79 -15.39 25.65
C ILE A 16 0.76 -16.47 24.56
N ALA A 17 0.05 -17.55 24.87
CA ALA A 17 -0.26 -18.63 23.94
C ALA A 17 -1.78 -18.80 23.86
N ILE A 18 -2.31 -18.90 22.64
CA ILE A 18 -3.74 -19.02 22.36
C ILE A 18 -3.94 -20.32 21.59
N THR A 19 -4.59 -21.30 22.22
CA THR A 19 -4.94 -22.57 21.57
C THR A 19 -6.28 -22.41 20.86
N LEU A 20 -6.28 -22.62 19.56
CA LEU A 20 -7.47 -22.60 18.71
C LEU A 20 -8.26 -23.91 18.84
N SER A 21 -9.48 -23.92 18.30
CA SER A 21 -10.38 -25.07 18.37
C SER A 21 -9.83 -26.35 17.70
N ASP A 22 -8.95 -26.20 16.70
CA ASP A 22 -8.27 -27.29 16.00
C ASP A 22 -6.98 -27.76 16.70
N GLY A 23 -6.63 -27.15 17.84
CA GLY A 23 -5.45 -27.47 18.64
C GLY A 23 -4.18 -26.70 18.24
N VAL A 24 -4.21 -25.91 17.17
CA VAL A 24 -3.06 -25.07 16.80
C VAL A 24 -2.84 -23.98 17.84
N VAL A 25 -1.58 -23.79 18.22
CA VAL A 25 -1.19 -22.76 19.18
C VAL A 25 -0.63 -21.54 18.46
N LEU A 26 -1.30 -20.42 18.64
CA LEU A 26 -0.82 -19.10 18.27
C LEU A 26 -0.08 -18.45 19.42
N THR A 27 0.90 -17.60 19.11
CA THR A 27 1.69 -16.86 20.08
C THR A 27 1.43 -15.36 19.96
N GLY A 28 1.41 -14.65 21.08
CA GLY A 28 1.18 -13.21 21.08
C GLY A 28 1.90 -12.46 22.21
N ARG A 29 1.97 -11.14 22.09
CA ARG A 29 2.39 -10.21 23.14
C ARG A 29 1.18 -9.43 23.61
N LEU A 30 0.98 -9.42 24.92
CA LEU A 30 -0.13 -8.75 25.59
C LEU A 30 0.42 -7.60 26.46
N TRP A 31 0.06 -6.37 26.11
CA TRP A 31 0.28 -5.20 26.95
C TRP A 31 -1.00 -4.91 27.74
N ARG A 32 -0.89 -4.89 29.07
CA ARG A 32 -2.01 -4.54 29.96
C ARG A 32 -1.71 -3.22 30.68
N PRO A 33 -2.73 -2.40 30.97
CA PRO A 33 -2.54 -1.22 31.81
C PRO A 33 -2.04 -1.62 33.20
N GLU A 34 -0.95 -1.03 33.67
CA GLU A 34 -0.40 -1.30 35.00
C GLU A 34 -1.32 -0.77 36.12
N ARG A 35 -2.06 0.30 35.83
CA ARG A 35 -2.99 0.97 36.76
C ARG A 35 -4.32 1.23 36.06
N PRO A 36 -5.13 0.19 35.79
CA PRO A 36 -6.37 0.36 35.07
C PRO A 36 -7.39 1.14 35.92
N ALA A 37 -8.15 2.04 35.29
CA ALA A 37 -9.20 2.81 35.96
C ALA A 37 -10.41 1.95 36.38
N ALA A 38 -10.56 0.76 35.79
CA ALA A 38 -11.60 -0.22 36.08
C ALA A 38 -11.02 -1.62 36.19
N ALA A 39 -11.70 -2.53 36.89
CA ALA A 39 -11.26 -3.92 37.05
C ALA A 39 -11.17 -4.69 35.73
N ARG A 40 -11.97 -4.29 34.72
CA ARG A 40 -11.98 -4.84 33.38
C ARG A 40 -11.77 -3.74 32.35
N VAL A 41 -10.93 -3.98 31.36
CA VAL A 41 -10.57 -3.03 30.31
C VAL A 41 -10.84 -3.62 28.93
N PRO A 42 -11.06 -2.79 27.90
CA PRO A 42 -11.14 -3.29 26.53
C PRO A 42 -9.76 -3.69 26.01
N VAL A 43 -9.75 -4.38 24.86
CA VAL A 43 -8.52 -4.79 24.18
C VAL A 43 -8.52 -4.42 22.70
N VAL A 44 -7.38 -3.97 22.20
CA VAL A 44 -7.13 -3.75 20.77
C VAL A 44 -6.22 -4.85 20.24
N LEU A 45 -6.63 -5.53 19.17
CA LEU A 45 -5.89 -6.58 18.48
C LEU A 45 -5.20 -6.03 17.22
N GLU A 46 -3.97 -6.43 16.96
CA GLU A 46 -3.32 -6.32 15.64
C GLU A 46 -2.97 -7.69 15.07
N TRP A 47 -3.44 -7.95 13.85
CA TRP A 47 -3.49 -9.26 13.20
C TRP A 47 -2.72 -9.24 11.87
N ILE A 48 -1.43 -9.62 11.91
CA ILE A 48 -0.51 -9.57 10.76
C ILE A 48 0.50 -10.75 10.80
N PRO A 49 1.04 -11.21 9.66
CA PRO A 49 1.99 -12.33 9.61
C PRO A 49 3.44 -11.90 9.92
N TYR A 50 3.64 -10.65 10.36
CA TYR A 50 4.96 -10.06 10.61
C TYR A 50 5.40 -10.32 12.05
N ARG A 51 6.55 -10.98 12.21
CA ARG A 51 6.96 -11.63 13.46
C ARG A 51 7.06 -10.65 14.62
N GLN A 52 6.27 -10.87 15.66
CA GLN A 52 6.21 -10.02 16.84
C GLN A 52 7.53 -9.94 17.64
N SER A 53 8.44 -10.91 17.46
CA SER A 53 9.68 -11.01 18.24
C SER A 53 10.92 -10.52 17.49
N ASP A 54 10.76 -9.91 16.31
CA ASP A 54 11.87 -9.27 15.59
C ASP A 54 11.55 -7.90 14.98
N ASN A 55 11.34 -7.80 13.67
CA ASN A 55 11.30 -6.57 12.89
C ASN A 55 10.20 -5.61 13.32
N THR A 56 9.03 -6.13 13.69
CA THR A 56 7.94 -5.27 14.19
C THR A 56 8.05 -4.98 15.67
N ALA A 57 8.92 -5.69 16.41
CA ALA A 57 8.93 -5.66 17.87
C ALA A 57 9.11 -4.26 18.46
N VAL A 58 9.94 -3.44 17.82
CA VAL A 58 10.18 -2.03 18.16
C VAL A 58 8.92 -1.20 17.96
N GLY A 59 8.36 -1.19 16.75
CA GLY A 59 7.14 -0.41 16.43
C GLY A 59 5.93 -0.83 17.28
N ASP A 60 5.75 -2.14 17.44
CA ASP A 60 4.69 -2.74 18.26
C ASP A 60 4.77 -2.25 19.71
N SER A 61 5.98 -2.14 20.29
CA SER A 61 6.15 -1.64 21.65
C SER A 61 5.78 -0.16 21.81
N MET A 62 5.94 0.62 20.74
CA MET A 62 5.61 2.04 20.73
C MET A 62 4.08 2.26 20.61
N VAL A 63 3.41 1.48 19.75
CA VAL A 63 1.96 1.59 19.49
C VAL A 63 1.15 0.91 20.59
N HIS A 64 1.36 -0.38 20.83
CA HIS A 64 0.59 -1.13 21.82
C HIS A 64 0.93 -0.72 23.25
N GLY A 65 2.19 -0.35 23.49
CA GLY A 65 2.60 0.22 24.77
C GLY A 65 1.88 1.55 25.05
N TYR A 66 1.69 2.39 24.04
CA TYR A 66 0.95 3.65 24.19
C TYR A 66 -0.52 3.40 24.59
N PHE A 67 -1.19 2.45 23.95
CA PHE A 67 -2.58 2.11 24.32
C PHE A 67 -2.68 1.57 25.76
N ALA A 68 -1.78 0.68 26.16
CA ALA A 68 -1.75 0.11 27.51
C ALA A 68 -1.47 1.19 28.58
N MET A 69 -0.51 2.07 28.33
CA MET A 69 -0.21 3.21 29.21
C MET A 69 -1.40 4.18 29.34
N ASN A 70 -2.32 4.20 28.38
CA ASN A 70 -3.53 5.02 28.38
C ASN A 70 -4.81 4.23 28.74
N GLY A 71 -4.68 3.05 29.36
CA GLY A 71 -5.79 2.34 29.98
C GLY A 71 -6.53 1.32 29.08
N ILE A 72 -6.00 1.01 27.89
CA ILE A 72 -6.57 0.03 26.96
C ILE A 72 -5.58 -1.11 26.74
N ALA A 73 -5.98 -2.36 27.02
CA ALA A 73 -5.10 -3.49 26.74
C ALA A 73 -4.86 -3.61 25.23
N SER A 74 -3.72 -4.15 24.83
CA SER A 74 -3.40 -4.33 23.42
C SER A 74 -2.67 -5.64 23.19
N VAL A 75 -2.97 -6.31 22.08
CA VAL A 75 -2.43 -7.64 21.75
C VAL A 75 -1.94 -7.68 20.32
N ARG A 76 -0.73 -8.20 20.14
CA ARG A 76 -0.12 -8.50 18.85
C ARG A 76 0.05 -10.01 18.71
N VAL A 77 -0.52 -10.64 17.68
CA VAL A 77 -0.51 -12.11 17.52
C VAL A 77 0.16 -12.55 16.22
N ASP A 78 1.18 -13.40 16.31
CA ASP A 78 1.70 -14.07 15.11
C ASP A 78 0.61 -14.98 14.52
N LEU A 79 0.23 -14.75 13.26
CA LEU A 79 -0.71 -15.60 12.53
C LEU A 79 -0.22 -17.05 12.46
N ARG A 80 -1.15 -17.97 12.23
CA ARG A 80 -0.85 -19.37 11.89
C ARG A 80 0.27 -19.43 10.84
N GLY A 81 1.29 -20.24 11.10
CA GLY A 81 2.44 -20.42 10.22
C GLY A 81 3.44 -19.27 10.17
N SER A 82 3.24 -18.19 10.93
CA SER A 82 4.16 -17.06 11.00
C SER A 82 4.82 -16.97 12.38
N GLY A 83 5.96 -16.26 12.45
CA GLY A 83 6.69 -16.04 13.70
C GLY A 83 6.88 -17.32 14.51
N ASN A 84 6.43 -17.29 15.75
CA ASN A 84 6.53 -18.41 16.70
C ASN A 84 5.25 -19.26 16.78
N SER A 85 4.22 -18.92 16.00
CA SER A 85 2.96 -19.68 15.94
C SER A 85 3.09 -20.95 15.10
N GLU A 86 2.29 -21.95 15.47
CA GLU A 86 2.22 -23.24 14.78
C GLU A 86 1.44 -23.15 13.45
N GLY A 87 1.46 -24.22 12.66
CA GLY A 87 0.76 -24.33 11.38
C GLY A 87 1.53 -23.78 10.19
N LEU A 88 0.80 -23.45 9.13
CA LEU A 88 1.32 -22.98 7.83
C LEU A 88 0.52 -21.76 7.36
N LEU A 89 1.20 -20.83 6.69
CA LEU A 89 0.62 -19.71 5.97
C LEU A 89 0.82 -19.98 4.47
N HIS A 90 -0.27 -20.23 3.73
CA HIS A 90 -0.18 -20.63 2.33
C HIS A 90 -0.27 -19.47 1.34
N ASP A 91 -1.03 -18.42 1.70
CA ASP A 91 -1.28 -17.25 0.87
C ASP A 91 -1.79 -16.12 1.76
N GLU A 92 -2.12 -14.98 1.15
CA GLU A 92 -2.71 -13.83 1.82
C GLU A 92 -4.23 -13.91 2.00
N TYR A 93 -4.69 -13.46 3.18
CA TYR A 93 -6.10 -13.21 3.49
C TYR A 93 -7.00 -14.44 3.37
N LEU A 94 -6.45 -15.61 3.66
CA LEU A 94 -7.15 -16.88 3.56
C LEU A 94 -8.40 -16.90 4.46
N ARG A 95 -9.41 -17.69 4.07
CA ARG A 95 -10.57 -17.93 4.93
C ARG A 95 -10.16 -18.45 6.32
N GLN A 96 -9.16 -19.32 6.39
CA GLN A 96 -8.61 -19.83 7.65
C GLN A 96 -8.07 -18.71 8.55
N GLU A 97 -7.37 -17.74 7.97
CA GLU A 97 -6.84 -16.59 8.72
C GLU A 97 -7.97 -15.78 9.39
N GLN A 98 -9.08 -15.59 8.67
CA GLN A 98 -10.24 -14.88 9.20
C GLN A 98 -10.99 -15.70 10.28
N ASP A 99 -11.05 -17.01 10.11
CA ASP A 99 -11.66 -17.93 11.10
C ASP A 99 -10.84 -17.94 12.39
N ASP A 100 -9.51 -18.05 12.29
CA ASP A 100 -8.57 -17.96 13.43
C ASP A 100 -8.73 -16.63 14.16
N ALA A 101 -8.85 -15.51 13.44
CA ALA A 101 -9.05 -14.19 14.04
C ALA A 101 -10.39 -14.09 14.81
N CYS A 102 -11.47 -14.68 14.29
CA CYS A 102 -12.76 -14.72 15.00
C CYS A 102 -12.66 -15.51 16.32
N GLU A 103 -11.93 -16.62 16.32
CA GLU A 103 -11.67 -17.40 17.54
C GLU A 103 -10.82 -16.61 18.55
N VAL A 104 -9.77 -15.94 18.08
CA VAL A 104 -8.90 -15.10 18.93
C VAL A 104 -9.69 -13.94 19.54
N ILE A 105 -10.56 -13.28 18.77
CA ILE A 105 -11.44 -12.21 19.27
C ILE A 105 -12.37 -12.75 20.36
N ALA A 106 -12.95 -13.93 20.17
CA ALA A 106 -13.81 -14.57 21.18
C ALA A 106 -13.01 -14.94 22.44
N TRP A 107 -11.80 -15.49 22.28
CA TRP A 107 -10.90 -15.83 23.38
C TRP A 107 -10.52 -14.60 24.20
N LEU A 108 -10.14 -13.51 23.53
CA LEU A 108 -9.79 -12.23 24.17
C LEU A 108 -10.97 -11.67 24.98
N ALA A 109 -12.17 -11.67 24.40
CA ALA A 109 -13.37 -11.15 25.05
C ALA A 109 -13.79 -11.97 26.29
N ALA A 110 -13.38 -13.25 26.37
CA ALA A 110 -13.68 -14.14 27.49
C ALA A 110 -12.70 -14.00 28.67
N GLN A 111 -11.60 -13.28 28.52
CA GLN A 111 -10.60 -13.13 29.59
C GLN A 111 -11.16 -12.37 30.78
N GLU A 112 -10.80 -12.76 32.02
CA GLU A 112 -11.35 -12.17 33.24
C GLU A 112 -11.10 -10.67 33.39
N TRP A 113 -10.00 -10.19 32.80
CA TRP A 113 -9.57 -8.78 32.76
C TRP A 113 -10.20 -8.00 31.60
N CYS A 114 -10.80 -8.67 30.61
CA CYS A 114 -11.41 -8.00 29.46
C CYS A 114 -12.85 -7.59 29.78
N ASN A 115 -13.28 -6.41 29.31
CA ASN A 115 -14.67 -5.96 29.42
C ASN A 115 -15.60 -6.56 28.35
N GLY A 116 -15.09 -7.47 27.52
CA GLY A 116 -15.83 -8.12 26.43
C GLY A 116 -15.90 -7.31 25.13
N LYS A 117 -15.28 -6.13 25.05
CA LYS A 117 -15.20 -5.32 23.83
C LYS A 117 -13.80 -5.36 23.25
N VAL A 118 -13.73 -5.68 21.96
CA VAL A 118 -12.49 -5.78 21.19
C VAL A 118 -12.49 -4.72 20.08
N GLY A 119 -11.36 -4.04 19.92
CA GLY A 119 -11.05 -3.25 18.73
C GLY A 119 -9.99 -3.94 17.87
N LEU A 120 -9.87 -3.57 16.60
CA LEU A 120 -8.82 -4.05 15.71
C LEU A 120 -8.11 -2.88 15.04
N ILE A 121 -6.78 -2.88 15.05
CA ILE A 121 -5.95 -1.92 14.31
C ILE A 121 -4.96 -2.66 13.42
N GLY A 122 -4.67 -2.08 12.27
CA GLY A 122 -3.60 -2.57 11.43
C GLY A 122 -3.33 -1.66 10.25
N ILE A 123 -2.13 -1.79 9.70
CA ILE A 123 -1.69 -1.18 8.46
C ILE A 123 -1.44 -2.25 7.41
N SER A 124 -1.69 -1.95 6.14
CA SER A 124 -1.43 -2.88 5.04
C SER A 124 -2.20 -4.18 5.29
N TRP A 125 -1.54 -5.34 5.32
CA TRP A 125 -2.14 -6.61 5.71
C TRP A 125 -3.09 -6.53 6.91
N GLY A 126 -2.70 -5.83 7.99
CA GLY A 126 -3.54 -5.72 9.17
C GLY A 126 -4.80 -4.87 8.94
N GLY A 127 -4.73 -3.87 8.07
CA GLY A 127 -5.87 -3.07 7.66
C GLY A 127 -6.84 -3.87 6.78
N PHE A 128 -6.31 -4.58 5.78
CA PHE A 128 -7.09 -5.47 4.91
C PHE A 128 -7.79 -6.55 5.73
N ALA A 129 -7.03 -7.26 6.57
CA ALA A 129 -7.57 -8.27 7.47
C ALA A 129 -8.61 -7.66 8.42
N GLY A 130 -8.40 -6.43 8.91
CA GLY A 130 -9.37 -5.71 9.72
C GLY A 130 -10.74 -5.55 9.08
N LEU A 131 -10.78 -5.13 7.81
CA LEU A 131 -12.02 -5.02 7.02
C LEU A 131 -12.66 -6.40 6.81
N GLN A 132 -11.87 -7.39 6.43
CA GLN A 132 -12.34 -8.75 6.15
C GLN A 132 -12.90 -9.43 7.41
N ILE A 133 -12.22 -9.30 8.56
CA ILE A 133 -12.68 -9.82 9.85
C ILE A 133 -13.94 -9.07 10.31
N ALA A 134 -14.02 -7.76 10.09
CA ALA A 134 -15.24 -7.00 10.38
C ALA A 134 -16.45 -7.52 9.59
N ALA A 135 -16.27 -7.91 8.32
CA ALA A 135 -17.29 -8.55 7.50
C ALA A 135 -17.76 -9.91 8.04
N ARG A 136 -16.92 -10.60 8.83
CA ARG A 136 -17.29 -11.84 9.55
C ARG A 136 -18.15 -11.61 10.79
N ARG A 137 -18.37 -10.35 11.18
CA ARG A 137 -19.22 -9.90 12.30
C ARG A 137 -18.96 -10.61 13.65
N PRO A 138 -17.70 -10.79 14.10
CA PRO A 138 -17.45 -11.38 15.41
C PRO A 138 -18.11 -10.55 16.53
N PRO A 139 -18.94 -11.14 17.42
CA PRO A 139 -19.80 -10.38 18.33
C PRO A 139 -19.09 -9.40 19.26
N ALA A 140 -17.84 -9.69 19.63
CA ALA A 140 -17.06 -8.84 20.52
C ALA A 140 -16.36 -7.66 19.82
N LEU A 141 -16.24 -7.68 18.48
CA LEU A 141 -15.61 -6.60 17.72
C LEU A 141 -16.55 -5.40 17.60
N LYS A 142 -16.13 -4.25 18.14
CA LYS A 142 -16.97 -3.04 18.19
C LYS A 142 -16.50 -1.93 17.27
N ALA A 143 -15.19 -1.86 17.00
CA ALA A 143 -14.64 -0.86 16.11
C ALA A 143 -13.30 -1.31 15.51
N ILE A 144 -12.98 -0.80 14.32
CA ILE A 144 -11.69 -1.00 13.67
C ILE A 144 -11.04 0.34 13.29
N VAL A 145 -9.72 0.35 13.21
CA VAL A 145 -8.90 1.40 12.57
C VAL A 145 -8.12 0.69 11.46
N THR A 146 -8.50 0.94 10.21
CA THR A 146 -7.88 0.31 9.03
C THR A 146 -6.99 1.32 8.33
N CYS A 147 -5.68 1.04 8.28
CA CYS A 147 -4.70 1.94 7.70
C CYS A 147 -4.14 1.39 6.37
N CYS A 148 -4.02 2.25 5.36
CA CYS A 148 -3.40 1.94 4.06
C CYS A 148 -3.87 0.58 3.50
N SER A 149 -5.18 0.42 3.40
CA SER A 149 -5.85 -0.84 3.09
C SER A 149 -6.75 -0.72 1.87
N THR A 150 -6.95 -1.79 1.11
CA THR A 150 -7.98 -1.83 0.05
C THR A 150 -9.29 -2.50 0.49
N ASP A 151 -10.38 -2.10 -0.14
CA ASP A 151 -11.67 -2.80 -0.13
C ASP A 151 -11.89 -3.68 -1.36
N ASP A 152 -11.02 -3.59 -2.36
CA ASP A 152 -11.02 -4.36 -3.62
C ASP A 152 -9.62 -4.92 -3.91
N ARG A 153 -9.44 -6.23 -3.75
CA ARG A 153 -8.15 -6.93 -3.93
C ARG A 153 -7.69 -7.05 -5.39
N TYR A 154 -8.49 -6.65 -6.36
CA TYR A 154 -8.10 -6.67 -7.77
C TYR A 154 -7.94 -5.27 -8.34
N SER A 155 -8.98 -4.45 -8.32
CA SER A 155 -8.96 -3.23 -9.15
C SER A 155 -8.06 -2.12 -8.59
N ASP A 156 -7.70 -2.22 -7.31
CA ASP A 156 -7.01 -1.20 -6.52
C ASP A 156 -6.21 -1.85 -5.39
N ASP A 157 -5.31 -2.76 -5.76
CA ASP A 157 -4.42 -3.48 -4.85
C ASP A 157 -2.99 -3.53 -5.42
N VAL A 158 -2.01 -3.91 -4.62
CA VAL A 158 -0.60 -4.04 -5.05
C VAL A 158 -0.44 -4.99 -6.25
N HIS A 159 -1.40 -5.89 -6.46
CA HIS A 159 -1.43 -6.83 -7.59
C HIS A 159 -1.79 -6.14 -8.90
N PHE A 160 -2.90 -5.38 -8.92
CA PHE A 160 -3.38 -4.71 -10.12
C PHE A 160 -3.98 -3.34 -9.78
N MET A 161 -3.81 -2.40 -10.71
CA MET A 161 -4.53 -1.12 -10.69
C MET A 161 -5.21 -0.91 -12.04
N GLY A 162 -6.54 -0.76 -12.01
CA GLY A 162 -7.33 -0.57 -13.23
C GLY A 162 -7.14 -1.66 -14.28
N GLY A 163 -6.81 -2.88 -13.85
CA GLY A 163 -6.55 -4.05 -14.71
C GLY A 163 -5.12 -4.18 -15.24
N GLY A 164 -4.22 -3.25 -14.93
CA GLY A 164 -2.79 -3.39 -15.25
C GLY A 164 -2.05 -4.14 -14.15
N LEU A 165 -1.22 -5.13 -14.51
CA LEU A 165 -0.37 -5.89 -13.58
C LEU A 165 0.74 -4.99 -13.02
N LEU A 166 0.74 -4.77 -11.71
CA LEU A 166 1.72 -3.92 -11.05
C LEU A 166 2.98 -4.71 -10.67
N ILE A 167 4.14 -4.11 -10.89
CA ILE A 167 5.42 -4.73 -10.49
C ILE A 167 5.58 -4.75 -8.97
N ASP A 168 4.98 -3.81 -8.25
CA ASP A 168 4.95 -3.84 -6.78
C ASP A 168 4.32 -5.13 -6.26
N GLY A 169 3.33 -5.71 -6.97
CA GLY A 169 2.74 -7.00 -6.63
C GLY A 169 3.72 -8.15 -6.84
N ILE A 170 4.53 -8.07 -7.90
CA ILE A 170 5.61 -9.03 -8.15
C ILE A 170 6.68 -8.93 -7.06
N GLN A 171 7.09 -7.70 -6.72
CA GLN A 171 8.04 -7.40 -5.64
C GLN A 171 7.52 -7.90 -4.30
N TRP A 172 6.26 -7.64 -3.98
CA TRP A 172 5.59 -8.10 -2.77
C TRP A 172 5.56 -9.63 -2.71
N GLY A 173 5.14 -10.31 -3.78
CA GLY A 173 5.08 -11.77 -3.80
C GLY A 173 6.45 -12.44 -3.65
N ALA A 174 7.50 -11.88 -4.27
CA ALA A 174 8.87 -12.34 -4.05
C ALA A 174 9.35 -12.07 -2.61
N GLY A 175 8.95 -10.93 -2.04
CA GLY A 175 9.21 -10.59 -0.64
C GLY A 175 8.50 -11.53 0.33
N LEU A 176 7.21 -11.78 0.16
CA LEU A 176 6.41 -12.71 0.95
C LEU A 176 6.99 -14.13 0.85
N PHE A 177 7.36 -14.57 -0.36
CA PHE A 177 8.04 -15.85 -0.55
C PHE A 177 9.27 -15.97 0.35
N ALA A 178 10.13 -14.93 0.40
CA ALA A 178 11.28 -14.88 1.31
C ALA A 178 10.88 -15.01 2.80
N GLN A 179 9.72 -14.50 3.20
CA GLN A 179 9.23 -14.52 4.58
C GLN A 179 8.60 -15.84 5.02
N LEU A 180 7.94 -16.57 4.12
CA LEU A 180 7.22 -17.81 4.46
C LEU A 180 8.13 -18.92 5.01
N GLY A 181 9.40 -18.96 4.58
CA GLY A 181 10.39 -19.93 5.06
C GLY A 181 11.10 -19.57 6.37
N ARG A 182 10.67 -18.52 7.09
CA ARG A 182 11.34 -18.06 8.31
C ARG A 182 11.22 -19.08 9.48
N PRO A 183 12.32 -19.36 10.21
CA PRO A 183 12.31 -20.29 11.33
C PRO A 183 11.63 -19.68 12.56
N ALA A 184 10.88 -20.45 13.35
CA ALA A 184 10.51 -19.99 14.70
C ALA A 184 11.77 -19.75 15.55
N ASP A 185 11.70 -18.85 16.52
CA ASP A 185 12.83 -18.55 17.41
C ASP A 185 12.97 -19.62 18.51
N PRO A 186 14.14 -20.28 18.66
CA PRO A 186 14.35 -21.30 19.68
C PRO A 186 14.10 -20.83 21.11
N VAL A 187 14.26 -19.54 21.42
CA VAL A 187 13.99 -18.99 22.76
C VAL A 187 12.49 -19.07 23.10
N HIS A 188 11.62 -19.02 22.08
CA HIS A 188 10.17 -19.01 22.27
C HIS A 188 9.55 -20.41 22.17
N VAL A 189 10.07 -21.28 21.31
CA VAL A 189 9.45 -22.60 21.05
C VAL A 189 10.30 -23.80 21.45
N GLY A 190 11.51 -23.57 22.00
CA GLY A 190 12.44 -24.62 22.42
C GLY A 190 12.88 -25.49 21.24
N GLU A 191 13.20 -26.75 21.49
CA GLU A 191 13.72 -27.70 20.49
C GLU A 191 12.80 -27.91 19.28
N ARG A 192 11.51 -27.57 19.40
CA ARG A 192 10.51 -27.69 18.32
C ARG A 192 10.76 -26.73 17.16
N TRP A 193 11.57 -25.69 17.34
CA TRP A 193 11.82 -24.68 16.31
C TRP A 193 12.24 -25.30 14.98
N ARG A 194 13.04 -26.37 15.04
CA ARG A 194 13.62 -27.02 13.87
C ARG A 194 12.57 -27.79 13.07
N ASP A 195 11.72 -28.55 13.76
CA ASP A 195 10.64 -29.30 13.10
C ASP A 195 9.61 -28.35 12.49
N MET A 196 9.25 -27.27 13.21
CA MET A 196 8.38 -26.22 12.68
C MET A 196 8.99 -25.56 11.43
N TRP A 197 10.29 -25.28 11.45
CA TRP A 197 10.98 -24.67 10.34
C TRP A 197 11.07 -25.58 9.12
N MET A 198 11.45 -26.86 9.30
CA MET A 198 11.48 -27.83 8.20
C MET A 198 10.08 -28.04 7.59
N ASN A 199 9.04 -28.12 8.43
CA ASN A 199 7.66 -28.21 7.94
C ASN A 199 7.27 -26.99 7.06
N ARG A 200 7.66 -25.76 7.45
CA ARG A 200 7.45 -24.56 6.62
C ARG A 200 8.20 -24.64 5.29
N LEU A 201 9.48 -25.03 5.31
CA LEU A 201 10.30 -25.15 4.10
C LEU A 201 9.77 -26.22 3.14
N GLU A 202 9.36 -27.37 3.65
CA GLU A 202 8.84 -28.48 2.82
C GLU A 202 7.51 -28.14 2.13
N ASN A 203 6.70 -27.27 2.75
CA ASN A 203 5.37 -26.86 2.27
C ASN A 203 5.34 -25.47 1.63
N ILE A 204 6.49 -24.79 1.48
CA ILE A 204 6.53 -23.48 0.86
C ILE A 204 6.22 -23.56 -0.64
N THR A 205 5.47 -22.58 -1.13
CA THR A 205 5.17 -22.36 -2.55
C THR A 205 5.32 -20.89 -2.89
N PRO A 206 5.79 -20.50 -4.08
CA PRO A 206 5.84 -19.10 -4.48
C PRO A 206 4.43 -18.51 -4.57
N PRO A 207 4.07 -17.46 -3.81
CA PRO A 207 2.73 -16.86 -3.86
C PRO A 207 2.37 -16.34 -5.26
N LEU A 208 3.36 -15.78 -5.97
CA LEU A 208 3.21 -15.32 -7.35
C LEU A 208 2.66 -16.38 -8.30
N ALA A 209 2.93 -17.67 -8.04
CA ALA A 209 2.40 -18.73 -8.90
C ALA A 209 0.87 -18.86 -8.79
N SER A 210 0.30 -18.56 -7.61
CA SER A 210 -1.15 -18.48 -7.42
C SER A 210 -1.70 -17.24 -8.12
N TRP A 211 -1.09 -16.07 -7.85
CA TRP A 211 -1.61 -14.79 -8.34
C TRP A 211 -1.55 -14.67 -9.87
N PHE A 212 -0.49 -15.17 -10.51
CA PHE A 212 -0.39 -15.22 -11.98
C PHE A 212 -1.33 -16.24 -12.64
N ALA A 213 -1.86 -17.21 -11.89
CA ALA A 213 -2.93 -18.07 -12.41
C ALA A 213 -4.29 -17.35 -12.45
N HIS A 214 -4.40 -16.19 -11.81
CA HIS A 214 -5.62 -15.38 -11.67
C HIS A 214 -5.39 -13.96 -12.24
N MET A 215 -5.05 -13.84 -13.52
CA MET A 215 -4.78 -12.52 -14.14
C MET A 215 -6.04 -11.66 -14.36
N GLU A 216 -7.22 -12.26 -14.26
CA GLU A 216 -8.53 -11.59 -14.42
C GLU A 216 -9.28 -11.58 -13.09
N ARG A 217 -10.25 -10.66 -12.94
CA ARG A 217 -11.10 -10.62 -11.73
C ARG A 217 -12.02 -11.84 -11.68
N ASP A 218 -11.66 -12.85 -10.90
CA ASP A 218 -12.45 -14.04 -10.65
C ASP A 218 -12.73 -14.24 -9.14
N ASP A 219 -13.19 -15.43 -8.77
CA ASP A 219 -13.59 -15.74 -7.39
C ASP A 219 -12.40 -15.73 -6.41
N PHE A 220 -11.16 -15.87 -6.90
CA PHE A 220 -9.97 -15.74 -6.06
C PHE A 220 -9.85 -14.31 -5.50
N TRP A 221 -10.00 -13.30 -6.36
CA TRP A 221 -9.90 -11.89 -5.95
C TRP A 221 -11.15 -11.35 -5.27
N LYS A 222 -12.33 -11.85 -5.64
CA LYS A 222 -13.57 -11.52 -4.91
C LYS A 222 -13.48 -11.96 -3.45
N HIS A 223 -12.84 -13.11 -3.17
CA HIS A 223 -12.57 -13.51 -1.81
C HIS A 223 -11.65 -12.50 -1.11
N GLY A 224 -12.15 -11.91 -0.02
CA GLY A 224 -11.42 -10.89 0.75
C GLY A 224 -11.60 -9.46 0.23
N SER A 225 -12.31 -9.25 -0.88
CA SER A 225 -12.77 -7.93 -1.32
C SER A 225 -14.07 -7.58 -0.59
N VAL A 226 -14.03 -6.65 0.36
CA VAL A 226 -15.24 -6.26 1.12
C VAL A 226 -16.19 -5.37 0.31
N CYS A 227 -15.75 -4.87 -0.85
CA CYS A 227 -16.62 -4.16 -1.79
C CYS A 227 -17.72 -5.04 -2.41
N GLU A 228 -17.60 -6.38 -2.30
CA GLU A 228 -18.65 -7.31 -2.73
C GLU A 228 -19.95 -7.14 -1.91
N ASP A 229 -19.83 -6.86 -0.61
CA ASP A 229 -20.96 -6.50 0.24
C ASP A 229 -20.52 -5.67 1.47
N TYR A 230 -20.68 -4.35 1.40
CA TYR A 230 -20.38 -3.46 2.53
C TYR A 230 -21.36 -3.64 3.71
N ASP A 231 -22.54 -4.25 3.51
CA ASP A 231 -23.50 -4.52 4.60
C ASP A 231 -23.00 -5.64 5.53
N ASP A 232 -21.93 -6.33 5.15
CA ASP A 232 -21.24 -7.27 6.02
C ASP A 232 -20.51 -6.62 7.19
N ILE A 233 -20.22 -5.32 7.12
CA ILE A 233 -19.50 -4.59 8.15
C ILE A 233 -20.46 -3.78 9.03
N ASN A 234 -20.67 -4.25 10.26
CA ASN A 234 -21.56 -3.61 11.25
C ASN A 234 -20.84 -2.81 12.35
N CYS A 235 -19.56 -3.11 12.61
CA CYS A 235 -18.78 -2.38 13.61
C CYS A 235 -18.40 -0.99 13.09
N ALA A 236 -17.97 -0.10 13.98
CA ALA A 236 -17.52 1.21 13.57
C ALA A 236 -16.18 1.12 12.80
N VAL A 237 -16.01 1.91 11.73
CA VAL A 237 -14.80 1.91 10.89
C VAL A 237 -14.14 3.27 10.87
N TYR A 238 -12.87 3.35 11.24
CA TYR A 238 -12.01 4.50 10.94
C TYR A 238 -10.99 4.10 9.88
N ALA A 239 -11.14 4.61 8.65
CA ALA A 239 -10.25 4.33 7.54
C ALA A 239 -9.21 5.47 7.37
N VAL A 240 -7.93 5.12 7.28
CA VAL A 240 -6.82 6.07 7.29
C VAL A 240 -5.81 5.74 6.19
N THR A 241 -5.37 6.72 5.42
CA THR A 241 -4.33 6.53 4.40
C THR A 241 -3.62 7.85 4.10
N GLY A 242 -2.79 7.88 3.07
CA GLY A 242 -2.19 9.10 2.54
C GLY A 242 -2.31 9.23 1.02
N TRP A 243 -2.13 10.45 0.49
CA TRP A 243 -2.18 10.72 -0.95
C TRP A 243 -0.96 10.18 -1.70
N THR A 244 0.16 9.97 -1.00
CA THR A 244 1.37 9.36 -1.58
C THR A 244 1.34 7.83 -1.45
N ASP A 245 0.31 7.27 -0.82
CA ASP A 245 0.11 5.83 -0.65
C ASP A 245 -0.51 5.18 -1.91
N GLY A 246 -0.24 3.88 -2.09
CA GLY A 246 -0.91 3.05 -3.10
C GLY A 246 -2.43 2.99 -2.89
N TYR A 247 -2.89 2.93 -1.65
CA TYR A 247 -4.27 2.71 -1.23
C TYR A 247 -4.97 4.01 -0.76
N SER A 248 -4.97 5.05 -1.60
CA SER A 248 -5.64 6.32 -1.28
C SER A 248 -7.17 6.26 -1.46
N ASP A 249 -7.61 5.63 -2.54
CA ASP A 249 -9.01 5.62 -2.98
C ASP A 249 -9.96 4.72 -2.15
N PRO A 250 -9.50 3.61 -1.53
CA PRO A 250 -10.37 2.78 -0.69
C PRO A 250 -11.03 3.57 0.45
N VAL A 251 -10.34 4.55 1.05
CA VAL A 251 -10.93 5.40 2.10
C VAL A 251 -12.16 6.15 1.57
N LEU A 252 -12.09 6.69 0.36
CA LEU A 252 -13.20 7.39 -0.28
C LEU A 252 -14.37 6.43 -0.57
N ARG A 253 -14.08 5.22 -1.08
CA ARG A 253 -15.11 4.19 -1.34
C ARG A 253 -15.79 3.69 -0.07
N LEU A 254 -15.04 3.47 1.00
CA LEU A 254 -15.58 3.08 2.31
C LEU A 254 -16.49 4.18 2.89
N MET A 255 -16.08 5.45 2.79
CA MET A 255 -16.90 6.59 3.24
C MET A 255 -18.10 6.87 2.35
N GLN A 256 -18.12 6.38 1.12
CA GLN A 256 -19.30 6.36 0.26
C GLN A 256 -20.25 5.24 0.67
N ASN A 257 -19.75 4.00 0.76
CA ASN A 257 -20.62 2.81 0.69
C ASN A 257 -21.00 2.16 2.03
N LEU A 258 -20.17 2.23 3.08
CA LEU A 258 -20.52 1.70 4.41
C LEU A 258 -21.82 2.34 4.98
N LYS A 259 -22.65 1.59 5.70
CA LYS A 259 -23.88 2.17 6.31
C LYS A 259 -23.73 2.49 7.80
N GLY A 260 -22.79 1.80 8.46
CA GLY A 260 -22.52 1.96 9.88
C GLY A 260 -21.72 3.22 10.23
N PRO A 261 -21.42 3.43 11.53
CA PRO A 261 -20.59 4.53 12.00
C PRO A 261 -19.21 4.50 11.34
N ARG A 262 -18.81 5.60 10.73
CA ARG A 262 -17.59 5.65 9.93
C ARG A 262 -16.90 7.01 9.94
N LYS A 263 -15.58 6.98 9.88
CA LYS A 263 -14.68 8.14 9.78
C LYS A 263 -13.56 7.84 8.77
N GLY A 264 -13.08 8.87 8.09
CA GLY A 264 -12.00 8.77 7.12
C GLY A 264 -10.93 9.83 7.34
N MET A 265 -9.66 9.49 7.10
CA MET A 265 -8.56 10.43 7.11
C MET A 265 -7.59 10.16 5.96
N ILE A 266 -7.24 11.18 5.19
CA ILE A 266 -6.22 11.09 4.14
C ILE A 266 -5.22 12.22 4.31
N GLY A 267 -4.00 11.87 4.71
CA GLY A 267 -2.88 12.82 4.87
C GLY A 267 -1.96 12.88 3.65
N PRO A 268 -0.83 13.60 3.73
CA PRO A 268 0.18 13.64 2.66
C PRO A 268 1.07 12.39 2.59
N TRP A 269 0.89 11.45 3.52
CA TRP A 269 1.83 10.37 3.80
C TRP A 269 1.88 9.32 2.70
N THR A 270 2.94 8.51 2.74
CA THR A 270 3.05 7.23 2.05
C THR A 270 2.55 6.08 2.94
N HIS A 271 2.90 4.83 2.61
CA HIS A 271 2.46 3.59 3.24
C HIS A 271 2.94 3.38 4.68
N MET A 272 2.45 4.20 5.60
CA MET A 272 2.86 4.19 7.00
C MET A 272 1.81 4.81 7.93
N TYR A 273 1.91 4.51 9.24
CA TYR A 273 1.04 5.15 10.20
C TYR A 273 1.31 6.67 10.29
N PRO A 274 0.27 7.53 10.46
CA PRO A 274 0.42 8.98 10.43
C PRO A 274 1.35 9.60 11.50
N ASN A 275 1.61 8.90 12.61
CA ASN A 275 2.60 9.34 13.62
C ASN A 275 4.05 9.22 13.12
N TRP A 276 4.30 8.42 12.08
CA TRP A 276 5.59 8.33 11.40
C TRP A 276 5.58 8.93 9.99
N GLY A 277 4.41 9.33 9.52
CA GLY A 277 4.12 9.84 8.18
C GLY A 277 5.18 10.72 7.53
N VAL A 278 5.58 10.34 6.32
CA VAL A 278 6.31 11.16 5.36
C VAL A 278 5.65 11.06 3.98
N PRO A 279 5.69 12.10 3.13
CA PRO A 279 5.95 13.50 3.49
C PRO A 279 5.10 13.99 4.67
N GLY A 280 5.64 14.91 5.47
CA GLY A 280 4.94 15.43 6.64
C GLY A 280 3.72 16.29 6.27
N PRO A 281 2.96 16.76 7.27
CA PRO A 281 3.28 16.72 8.69
C PRO A 281 2.94 15.38 9.35
N LYS A 282 3.76 14.96 10.32
CA LYS A 282 3.40 13.90 11.27
C LYS A 282 2.36 14.42 12.26
N ILE A 283 1.44 13.57 12.69
CA ILE A 283 0.35 13.94 13.61
C ILE A 283 0.30 13.04 14.84
N GLY A 284 -0.40 13.48 15.89
CA GLY A 284 -0.77 12.71 17.08
C GLY A 284 -1.76 11.59 16.77
N PHE A 285 -1.37 10.64 15.92
CA PHE A 285 -2.24 9.57 15.46
C PHE A 285 -2.71 8.64 16.58
N LEU A 286 -1.81 8.28 17.50
CA LEU A 286 -2.16 7.39 18.60
C LEU A 286 -3.13 8.06 19.58
N GLU A 287 -3.05 9.39 19.74
CA GLU A 287 -4.03 10.17 20.49
C GLU A 287 -5.41 10.13 19.82
N GLU A 288 -5.46 10.30 18.50
CA GLU A 288 -6.70 10.18 17.72
C GLU A 288 -7.31 8.76 17.80
N CYS A 289 -6.47 7.72 17.71
CA CYS A 289 -6.89 6.34 17.96
C CYS A 289 -7.47 6.16 19.37
N MET A 290 -6.87 6.76 20.40
CA MET A 290 -7.43 6.70 21.76
C MET A 290 -8.81 7.37 21.86
N ARG A 291 -9.06 8.48 21.17
CA ARG A 291 -10.40 9.10 21.11
C ARG A 291 -11.43 8.17 20.49
N TRP A 292 -11.03 7.42 19.46
CA TRP A 292 -11.86 6.40 18.81
C TRP A 292 -12.13 5.21 19.74
N TRP A 293 -11.10 4.66 20.37
CA TRP A 293 -11.24 3.51 21.27
C TRP A 293 -12.03 3.82 22.52
N ARG A 294 -11.82 4.99 23.13
CA ARG A 294 -12.59 5.41 24.31
C ARG A 294 -14.07 5.59 23.97
N HIS A 295 -14.38 6.07 22.76
CA HIS A 295 -15.76 6.17 22.30
C HIS A 295 -16.42 4.78 22.14
N TRP A 296 -15.83 3.88 21.35
CA TRP A 296 -16.49 2.61 20.99
C TRP A 296 -16.31 1.48 22.00
N LEU A 297 -15.19 1.48 22.74
CA LEU A 297 -14.82 0.40 23.66
C LEU A 297 -15.07 0.75 25.14
N LEU A 298 -15.23 2.04 25.46
CA LEU A 298 -15.51 2.53 26.82
C LEU A 298 -16.80 3.38 26.94
N ASP A 299 -17.50 3.62 25.83
CA ASP A 299 -18.73 4.43 25.78
C ASP A 299 -18.51 5.89 26.27
N GLU A 300 -17.30 6.42 26.11
CA GLU A 300 -16.97 7.79 26.50
C GLU A 300 -17.35 8.82 25.42
N ALA A 301 -17.79 10.01 25.86
CA ALA A 301 -18.11 11.12 24.97
C ALA A 301 -16.85 11.90 24.56
N THR A 302 -16.14 11.42 23.54
CA THR A 302 -14.87 12.02 23.06
C THR A 302 -15.05 13.09 21.97
N GLY A 303 -16.28 13.30 21.51
CA GLY A 303 -16.63 14.22 20.42
C GLY A 303 -16.20 13.78 19.02
N ILE A 304 -15.53 12.63 18.86
CA ILE A 304 -14.96 12.19 17.57
C ILE A 304 -16.02 12.02 16.47
N MET A 305 -17.24 11.61 16.86
CA MET A 305 -18.37 11.43 15.95
C MET A 305 -19.12 12.72 15.64
N ASP A 306 -18.89 13.81 16.38
CA ASP A 306 -19.49 15.12 16.11
C ASP A 306 -18.71 15.90 15.04
N GLU A 307 -17.47 15.47 14.78
CA GLU A 307 -16.59 16.06 13.77
C GLU A 307 -16.90 15.57 12.34
N PRO A 308 -16.47 16.30 11.29
CA PRO A 308 -16.71 15.92 9.90
C PRO A 308 -16.28 14.47 9.58
N MET A 309 -17.08 13.75 8.79
CA MET A 309 -16.85 12.34 8.43
C MET A 309 -15.43 12.09 7.91
N LEU A 310 -14.94 12.96 7.03
CA LEU A 310 -13.62 12.87 6.41
C LEU A 310 -12.74 14.06 6.81
N ARG A 311 -11.48 13.80 7.12
CA ARG A 311 -10.42 14.82 7.18
C ARG A 311 -9.43 14.59 6.04
N LEU A 312 -9.19 15.61 5.22
CA LEU A 312 -8.34 15.54 4.03
C LEU A 312 -7.22 16.56 4.13
N TRP A 313 -5.99 16.17 3.82
CA TRP A 313 -4.89 17.10 3.59
C TRP A 313 -4.98 17.64 2.17
N VAL A 314 -5.26 18.93 2.01
CA VAL A 314 -5.20 19.60 0.70
C VAL A 314 -3.75 20.01 0.47
N GLY A 315 -3.06 19.25 -0.36
CA GLY A 315 -1.65 19.47 -0.69
C GLY A 315 -1.42 20.71 -1.55
N GLU A 316 -0.22 21.26 -1.50
CA GLU A 316 0.23 22.32 -2.40
C GLU A 316 1.77 22.36 -2.46
N GLU A 317 2.32 23.00 -3.49
CA GLU A 317 3.77 23.20 -3.65
C GLU A 317 4.60 21.90 -3.56
N LEU A 318 4.08 20.83 -4.19
CA LEU A 318 4.77 19.54 -4.27
C LEU A 318 6.15 19.71 -4.91
N THR A 319 7.19 19.32 -4.18
CA THR A 319 8.55 19.21 -4.71
C THR A 319 8.88 17.74 -4.91
N PRO A 320 9.05 17.26 -6.17
CA PRO A 320 9.36 15.87 -6.43
C PRO A 320 10.82 15.59 -6.09
N HIS A 321 11.06 14.51 -5.34
CA HIS A 321 12.40 14.03 -5.03
C HIS A 321 12.31 12.54 -4.71
N PRO A 322 13.16 11.68 -5.29
CA PRO A 322 13.00 10.24 -5.17
C PRO A 322 13.11 9.71 -3.74
N ARG A 323 13.77 10.45 -2.82
CA ARG A 323 13.94 10.05 -1.42
C ARG A 323 13.29 10.98 -0.39
N PHE A 324 13.07 12.24 -0.75
CA PHE A 324 12.74 13.32 0.21
C PHE A 324 11.72 14.31 -0.39
N PRO A 325 10.57 13.83 -0.90
CA PRO A 325 9.58 14.75 -1.43
C PRO A 325 9.01 15.62 -0.31
N THR A 326 8.61 16.83 -0.68
CA THR A 326 7.92 17.74 0.24
C THR A 326 6.57 18.14 -0.35
N ILE A 327 5.57 18.27 0.51
CA ILE A 327 4.24 18.74 0.15
C ILE A 327 3.75 19.65 1.27
N GLY A 328 3.48 20.91 0.92
CA GLY A 328 2.79 21.85 1.80
C GLY A 328 1.30 21.51 1.88
N GLY A 329 0.53 22.32 2.60
CA GLY A 329 -0.91 22.18 2.62
C GLY A 329 -1.56 22.45 3.95
N ARG A 330 -2.82 22.02 4.05
CA ARG A 330 -3.69 22.21 5.22
C ARG A 330 -4.74 21.11 5.31
N TRP A 331 -5.25 20.90 6.52
CA TRP A 331 -6.40 20.03 6.74
C TRP A 331 -7.71 20.73 6.41
N ILE A 332 -8.63 19.99 5.79
CA ILE A 332 -10.05 20.34 5.69
C ILE A 332 -10.90 19.17 6.19
N GLY A 333 -12.11 19.47 6.63
CA GLY A 333 -13.11 18.48 7.00
C GLY A 333 -14.24 18.45 6.00
N VAL A 334 -14.79 17.27 5.73
CA VAL A 334 -15.97 17.09 4.88
C VAL A 334 -17.01 16.28 5.64
N PRO A 335 -18.26 16.77 5.76
CA PRO A 335 -19.29 16.13 6.58
C PRO A 335 -19.85 14.82 5.99
N GLY A 336 -19.65 14.54 4.70
CA GLY A 336 -20.08 13.31 4.04
C GLY A 336 -19.41 13.13 2.68
N TRP A 337 -19.49 11.94 2.08
CA TRP A 337 -18.87 11.64 0.79
C TRP A 337 -19.79 10.75 -0.08
N PRO A 338 -19.83 10.94 -1.42
CA PRO A 338 -19.13 11.95 -2.22
C PRO A 338 -19.65 13.37 -1.98
N CYS A 339 -18.80 14.37 -2.18
CA CYS A 339 -19.09 15.77 -1.86
C CYS A 339 -18.51 16.78 -2.84
N GLU A 340 -18.09 16.33 -4.03
CA GLU A 340 -17.32 17.14 -4.99
C GLU A 340 -18.01 18.48 -5.28
N GLY A 341 -17.22 19.57 -5.30
CA GLY A 341 -17.70 20.86 -5.76
C GLY A 341 -17.90 20.88 -7.28
N ASP A 342 -18.37 22.02 -7.81
CA ASP A 342 -18.60 22.18 -9.25
C ASP A 342 -17.33 21.80 -10.04
N SER A 343 -17.48 20.89 -11.00
CA SER A 343 -16.36 20.42 -11.81
C SER A 343 -15.98 21.47 -12.85
N GLN A 344 -14.67 21.72 -12.99
CA GLN A 344 -14.11 22.50 -14.08
C GLN A 344 -13.76 21.58 -15.26
N ALA A 345 -14.31 21.89 -16.43
CA ALA A 345 -14.01 21.16 -17.66
C ALA A 345 -12.85 21.83 -18.42
N PHE A 346 -11.92 20.99 -18.89
CA PHE A 346 -10.86 21.36 -19.81
C PHE A 346 -10.93 20.49 -21.08
N HIS A 347 -10.76 21.12 -22.23
CA HIS A 347 -10.76 20.49 -23.54
C HIS A 347 -9.35 20.53 -24.14
N LEU A 348 -9.03 19.51 -24.93
CA LEU A 348 -7.73 19.37 -25.58
C LEU A 348 -7.72 20.16 -26.89
N ASP A 349 -6.72 21.02 -27.08
CA ASP A 349 -6.51 21.79 -28.31
C ASP A 349 -5.01 21.98 -28.57
N ASN A 350 -4.45 21.29 -29.56
CA ASN A 350 -3.07 21.49 -30.04
C ASN A 350 -2.02 21.59 -28.91
N GLY A 351 -2.03 20.61 -27.98
CA GLY A 351 -1.11 20.57 -26.83
C GLY A 351 -1.50 21.52 -25.69
N ARG A 352 -2.71 22.08 -25.69
CA ARG A 352 -3.22 22.96 -24.62
C ARG A 352 -4.48 22.39 -23.98
N LEU A 353 -4.66 22.73 -22.71
CA LEU A 353 -5.92 22.59 -21.99
C LEU A 353 -6.67 23.94 -22.01
N THR A 354 -7.88 23.94 -22.56
CA THR A 354 -8.70 25.15 -22.76
C THR A 354 -10.08 24.98 -22.11
N THR A 355 -10.76 26.08 -21.77
CA THR A 355 -12.09 26.04 -21.14
C THR A 355 -13.25 25.99 -22.13
N ALA A 356 -12.96 26.01 -23.44
CA ALA A 356 -13.93 25.89 -24.51
C ALA A 356 -13.54 24.70 -25.40
N PRO A 357 -14.50 23.93 -25.95
CA PRO A 357 -14.19 22.85 -26.87
C PRO A 357 -13.42 23.35 -28.10
N ALA A 358 -12.51 22.54 -28.63
CA ALA A 358 -11.91 22.78 -29.92
C ALA A 358 -12.98 22.73 -31.02
N VAL A 359 -12.91 23.64 -32.00
CA VAL A 359 -13.84 23.64 -33.16
C VAL A 359 -13.56 22.45 -34.09
N ALA A 360 -12.30 22.05 -34.17
CA ALA A 360 -11.79 20.84 -34.81
C ALA A 360 -10.41 20.53 -34.22
N GLY A 361 -10.03 19.26 -34.16
CA GLY A 361 -8.70 18.83 -33.74
C GLY A 361 -8.23 17.65 -34.57
N ASP A 362 -6.97 17.67 -35.00
CA ASP A 362 -6.38 16.54 -35.69
C ASP A 362 -6.25 15.35 -34.71
N PRO A 363 -6.53 14.11 -35.14
CA PRO A 363 -6.32 12.94 -34.31
C PRO A 363 -4.85 12.82 -33.87
N VAL A 364 -4.63 12.50 -32.60
CA VAL A 364 -3.29 12.40 -32.01
C VAL A 364 -2.97 10.94 -31.70
N ARG A 365 -1.91 10.41 -32.30
CA ARG A 365 -1.41 9.07 -32.00
C ARG A 365 -0.69 9.07 -30.65
N VAL A 366 -1.04 8.13 -29.78
CA VAL A 366 -0.31 7.83 -28.53
C VAL A 366 0.25 6.43 -28.65
N ASP A 367 1.56 6.35 -28.83
CA ASP A 367 2.33 5.13 -28.99
C ASP A 367 3.69 5.35 -28.32
N THR A 368 3.76 5.01 -27.03
CA THR A 368 4.91 5.37 -26.20
C THR A 368 5.93 4.25 -26.11
N PRO A 369 7.24 4.57 -26.06
CA PRO A 369 8.28 3.56 -25.94
C PRO A 369 8.19 2.82 -24.61
N GLN A 370 8.62 1.55 -24.62
CA GLN A 370 8.43 0.63 -23.51
C GLN A 370 9.19 0.99 -22.23
N HIS A 371 10.19 1.88 -22.31
CA HIS A 371 10.97 2.35 -21.15
C HIS A 371 10.41 3.61 -20.48
N LEU A 372 9.27 4.15 -20.94
CA LEU A 372 8.62 5.31 -20.32
C LEU A 372 8.16 4.95 -18.90
N GLY A 373 8.48 5.77 -17.90
CA GLY A 373 8.06 5.58 -16.50
C GLY A 373 9.23 5.43 -15.53
N ALA A 374 10.48 5.48 -16.00
CA ALA A 374 11.66 5.32 -15.16
C ALA A 374 11.75 6.34 -14.00
N TYR A 375 11.02 7.47 -14.09
CA TYR A 375 10.97 8.52 -13.06
C TYR A 375 9.65 8.54 -12.27
N ALA A 376 8.79 7.55 -12.50
CA ALA A 376 7.48 7.42 -11.87
C ALA A 376 7.54 7.18 -10.35
N GLY A 377 8.66 6.67 -9.83
CA GLY A 377 8.68 6.03 -8.51
C GLY A 377 7.93 4.70 -8.51
N GLU A 378 7.80 4.11 -7.33
CA GLU A 378 6.98 2.91 -7.10
C GLU A 378 5.50 3.28 -6.94
N TRP A 379 4.59 2.33 -7.15
CA TRP A 379 3.15 2.59 -7.02
C TRP A 379 2.78 2.80 -5.54
N CYS A 380 3.39 2.02 -4.67
CA CYS A 380 3.33 2.14 -3.22
C CYS A 380 4.75 2.28 -2.66
N PRO A 381 5.22 3.51 -2.36
CA PRO A 381 6.52 3.71 -1.72
C PRO A 381 6.48 3.18 -0.27
N LEU A 382 6.90 1.92 -0.09
CA LEU A 382 6.72 1.14 1.13
C LEU A 382 7.66 1.56 2.26
N ASP A 383 8.89 1.96 1.94
CA ASP A 383 9.87 2.21 2.99
C ASP A 383 9.62 3.52 3.73
N GLY A 384 8.63 4.35 3.35
CA GLY A 384 8.17 5.39 4.28
C GLY A 384 9.21 6.46 4.61
N GLY A 385 10.20 6.69 3.75
CA GLY A 385 11.38 7.47 4.12
C GLY A 385 12.35 6.76 5.07
N GLY A 386 12.20 5.45 5.26
CA GLY A 386 13.32 4.52 5.24
C GLY A 386 14.12 4.82 3.98
N ASP A 387 15.44 4.74 4.09
CA ASP A 387 16.40 5.50 3.28
C ASP A 387 16.40 5.26 1.74
N GLY A 388 15.38 4.58 1.19
CA GLY A 388 15.15 4.23 -0.21
C GLY A 388 14.68 5.36 -1.13
N PRO A 389 15.19 5.42 -2.36
CA PRO A 389 14.74 6.35 -3.40
C PRO A 389 13.52 5.81 -4.19
N GLU A 390 12.37 5.65 -3.53
CA GLU A 390 11.15 5.00 -4.09
C GLU A 390 10.09 6.01 -4.57
N PHE A 391 10.17 7.27 -4.15
CA PHE A 391 9.21 8.28 -4.57
C PHE A 391 9.42 8.67 -6.04
N GLN A 392 8.40 9.30 -6.61
CA GLN A 392 8.54 9.95 -7.91
C GLN A 392 9.65 11.02 -7.90
N ALA A 393 10.35 11.11 -9.02
CA ALA A 393 11.30 12.17 -9.30
C ALA A 393 10.64 13.25 -10.17
N ASP A 394 11.44 14.21 -10.64
CA ASP A 394 10.98 15.16 -11.66
C ASP A 394 10.52 14.40 -12.91
N ASN A 395 9.25 14.58 -13.27
CA ASN A 395 8.58 13.84 -14.34
C ASN A 395 8.91 14.36 -15.74
N ARG A 396 9.75 15.41 -15.91
CA ARG A 396 10.15 15.92 -17.24
C ARG A 396 10.64 14.84 -18.22
N PRO A 397 11.46 13.84 -17.84
CA PRO A 397 11.85 12.77 -18.76
C PRO A 397 10.67 11.93 -19.24
N ASP A 398 9.73 11.59 -18.35
CA ASP A 398 8.54 10.83 -18.71
C ASP A 398 7.55 11.67 -19.54
N ASP A 399 7.44 12.97 -19.24
CA ASP A 399 6.65 13.94 -20.02
C ASP A 399 7.16 14.07 -21.45
N ALA A 400 8.48 14.03 -21.67
CA ALA A 400 9.09 14.10 -22.99
C ALA A 400 8.76 12.91 -23.89
N LEU A 401 8.36 11.78 -23.29
CA LEU A 401 7.93 10.56 -23.98
C LEU A 401 6.40 10.42 -24.06
N SER A 402 5.64 11.37 -23.51
CA SER A 402 4.19 11.34 -23.41
C SER A 402 3.52 12.39 -24.31
N VAL A 403 2.24 12.19 -24.62
CA VAL A 403 1.42 13.25 -25.22
C VAL A 403 0.93 14.18 -24.12
N CYS A 404 1.36 15.44 -24.14
CA CYS A 404 1.09 16.41 -23.07
C CYS A 404 0.17 17.55 -23.54
N TYR A 405 -0.72 17.97 -22.64
CA TYR A 405 -1.57 19.16 -22.79
C TYR A 405 -1.44 20.06 -21.56
N ASP A 406 -1.14 21.33 -21.78
CA ASP A 406 -0.88 22.28 -20.69
C ASP A 406 -1.93 23.38 -20.63
N THR A 407 -2.32 23.79 -19.41
CA THR A 407 -2.99 25.07 -19.25
C THR A 407 -2.04 26.23 -19.59
N PRO A 408 -2.56 27.43 -19.88
CA PRO A 408 -1.81 28.66 -19.64
C PRO A 408 -1.30 28.70 -18.19
N MET A 409 -0.32 29.56 -17.94
CA MET A 409 0.09 29.85 -16.56
C MET A 409 -1.14 30.34 -15.78
N LEU A 410 -1.42 29.71 -14.65
CA LEU A 410 -2.62 29.97 -13.86
C LEU A 410 -2.57 31.39 -13.29
N ALA A 411 -3.63 32.17 -13.54
CA ALA A 411 -3.81 33.49 -12.93
C ALA A 411 -4.41 33.40 -11.51
N HIS A 412 -5.16 32.33 -11.25
CA HIS A 412 -5.85 32.06 -9.98
C HIS A 412 -5.60 30.61 -9.57
N ALA A 413 -5.74 30.33 -8.27
CA ALA A 413 -5.59 28.97 -7.78
C ALA A 413 -6.71 28.06 -8.34
N VAL A 414 -6.37 26.80 -8.59
CA VAL A 414 -7.35 25.74 -8.91
C VAL A 414 -7.27 24.72 -7.78
N GLU A 415 -8.35 24.60 -7.01
CA GLU A 415 -8.44 23.67 -5.88
C GLU A 415 -9.23 22.43 -6.27
N LEU A 416 -8.60 21.27 -6.14
CA LEU A 416 -9.18 19.97 -6.43
C LEU A 416 -9.49 19.24 -5.14
N VAL A 417 -10.69 18.73 -4.99
CA VAL A 417 -11.07 17.77 -3.94
C VAL A 417 -12.09 16.80 -4.53
N GLY A 418 -11.66 15.59 -4.88
CA GLY A 418 -12.50 14.67 -5.63
C GLY A 418 -11.72 13.64 -6.43
N ILE A 419 -12.42 12.99 -7.36
CA ILE A 419 -11.90 12.06 -8.35
C ILE A 419 -11.89 12.75 -9.72
N PRO A 420 -10.73 13.18 -10.24
CA PRO A 420 -10.62 13.70 -11.60
C PRO A 420 -11.00 12.63 -12.63
N ARG A 421 -11.60 13.04 -13.75
CA ARG A 421 -12.06 12.11 -14.80
C ARG A 421 -11.59 12.59 -16.16
N LEU A 422 -11.04 11.69 -16.95
CA LEU A 422 -10.75 11.92 -18.36
C LEU A 422 -11.77 11.18 -19.21
N ARG A 423 -12.67 11.92 -19.87
CA ARG A 423 -13.53 11.37 -20.92
C ARG A 423 -12.76 11.37 -22.21
N LEU A 424 -12.23 10.21 -22.56
CA LEU A 424 -11.54 9.96 -23.80
C LEU A 424 -12.53 9.75 -24.91
N ASP A 425 -12.14 10.27 -26.06
CA ASP A 425 -12.64 9.81 -27.32
C ASP A 425 -11.45 9.27 -28.12
N MET A 426 -11.49 7.98 -28.44
CA MET A 426 -10.32 7.28 -28.95
C MET A 426 -10.67 6.12 -29.89
N ALA A 427 -9.66 5.67 -30.64
CA ALA A 427 -9.65 4.41 -31.37
C ALA A 427 -8.44 3.57 -30.92
N MET A 428 -8.53 2.25 -31.09
CA MET A 428 -7.50 1.29 -30.67
C MET A 428 -7.06 0.40 -31.83
N ASP A 429 -5.76 0.12 -31.89
CA ASP A 429 -5.17 -0.80 -32.86
C ASP A 429 -5.32 -2.27 -32.43
N GLY A 430 -5.15 -2.52 -31.13
CA GLY A 430 -5.20 -3.85 -30.52
C GLY A 430 -6.53 -4.16 -29.85
N PRO A 431 -6.74 -5.42 -29.42
CA PRO A 431 -7.89 -5.80 -28.59
C PRO A 431 -7.82 -5.16 -27.20
N THR A 432 -6.61 -4.87 -26.70
CA THR A 432 -6.37 -4.15 -25.46
C THR A 432 -5.37 -3.01 -25.67
N ALA A 433 -5.41 -2.03 -24.76
CA ALA A 433 -4.41 -0.99 -24.61
C ALA A 433 -4.32 -0.60 -23.14
N THR A 434 -3.11 -0.49 -22.61
CA THR A 434 -2.91 0.19 -21.32
C THR A 434 -2.89 1.69 -21.59
N VAL A 435 -3.67 2.46 -20.83
CA VAL A 435 -3.73 3.92 -20.90
C VAL A 435 -3.36 4.48 -19.55
N ILE A 436 -2.35 5.34 -19.56
CA ILE A 436 -1.79 5.98 -18.38
C ILE A 436 -2.11 7.46 -18.48
N VAL A 437 -2.70 8.00 -17.42
CA VAL A 437 -3.06 9.42 -17.36
C VAL A 437 -2.37 10.02 -16.16
N ARG A 438 -1.55 11.04 -16.35
CA ARG A 438 -0.88 11.76 -15.26
C ARG A 438 -1.34 13.21 -15.24
N LEU A 439 -1.72 13.69 -14.07
CA LEU A 439 -1.97 15.10 -13.81
C LEU A 439 -0.77 15.67 -13.06
N ASN A 440 -0.02 16.55 -13.72
CA ASN A 440 1.21 17.11 -13.16
C ASN A 440 1.06 18.62 -12.89
N GLU A 441 1.67 19.10 -11.82
CA GLU A 441 1.94 20.52 -11.60
C GLU A 441 3.28 20.89 -12.26
N ILE A 442 3.26 21.92 -13.12
CA ILE A 442 4.48 22.47 -13.71
C ILE A 442 4.85 23.76 -12.98
N ALA A 443 6.04 23.75 -12.41
CA ALA A 443 6.64 24.88 -11.71
C ALA A 443 7.14 25.99 -12.67
N PRO A 444 7.39 27.23 -12.19
CA PRO A 444 7.97 28.28 -13.02
C PRO A 444 9.36 27.94 -13.59
N ASP A 445 10.13 27.09 -12.89
CA ASP A 445 11.41 26.54 -13.35
C ASP A 445 11.26 25.32 -14.27
N SER A 446 10.01 25.00 -14.65
CA SER A 446 9.60 23.85 -15.46
C SER A 446 9.76 22.48 -14.81
N THR A 447 10.06 22.39 -13.51
CA THR A 447 9.97 21.12 -12.75
C THR A 447 8.55 20.55 -12.88
N SER A 448 8.43 19.25 -13.17
CA SER A 448 7.16 18.55 -13.33
C SER A 448 6.94 17.58 -12.17
N ALA A 449 5.85 17.76 -11.43
CA ALA A 449 5.52 16.93 -10.26
C ALA A 449 4.14 16.27 -10.46
N ARG A 450 4.05 14.93 -10.38
CA ARG A 450 2.78 14.21 -10.53
C ARG A 450 1.93 14.37 -9.28
N VAL A 451 0.77 15.00 -9.44
CA VAL A 451 -0.20 15.25 -8.37
C VAL A 451 -1.13 14.05 -8.18
N THR A 452 -1.61 13.47 -9.28
CA THR A 452 -2.40 12.22 -9.28
C THR A 452 -2.29 11.54 -10.65
N PHE A 453 -2.73 10.30 -10.75
CA PHE A 453 -2.66 9.51 -11.98
C PHE A 453 -3.74 8.43 -12.08
N ALA A 454 -3.86 7.83 -13.25
CA ALA A 454 -4.63 6.62 -13.52
C ALA A 454 -3.77 5.62 -14.28
N ILE A 455 -4.00 4.35 -13.99
CA ILE A 455 -3.62 3.22 -14.84
C ILE A 455 -4.92 2.54 -15.25
N ARG A 456 -5.10 2.31 -16.56
CA ARG A 456 -6.27 1.60 -17.05
C ARG A 456 -5.91 0.67 -18.20
N ARG A 457 -6.11 -0.63 -18.00
CA ARG A 457 -6.18 -1.60 -19.08
C ARG A 457 -7.57 -1.50 -19.72
N VAL A 458 -7.61 -1.01 -20.96
CA VAL A 458 -8.85 -0.87 -21.74
C VAL A 458 -8.96 -2.05 -22.69
N THR A 459 -10.09 -2.75 -22.65
CA THR A 459 -10.49 -3.70 -23.69
C THR A 459 -11.36 -2.98 -24.71
N ARG A 460 -11.06 -3.16 -26.00
CA ARG A 460 -11.89 -2.58 -27.08
C ARG A 460 -13.32 -3.15 -26.96
N PRO A 461 -14.37 -2.30 -26.95
CA PRO A 461 -15.74 -2.78 -26.78
C PRO A 461 -16.15 -3.79 -27.85
N GLU A 462 -17.00 -4.75 -27.48
CA GLU A 462 -17.55 -5.71 -28.44
C GLU A 462 -18.31 -4.98 -29.55
N GLY A 463 -18.06 -5.36 -30.81
CA GLY A 463 -18.68 -4.74 -31.98
C GLY A 463 -17.98 -3.48 -32.51
N VAL A 464 -16.99 -2.94 -31.80
CA VAL A 464 -16.16 -1.82 -32.29
C VAL A 464 -14.97 -2.38 -33.10
N ALA A 465 -14.87 -1.96 -34.37
CA ALA A 465 -13.80 -2.40 -35.25
C ALA A 465 -12.43 -1.76 -34.89
N VAL A 466 -11.33 -2.37 -35.36
CA VAL A 466 -9.99 -1.76 -35.25
C VAL A 466 -10.01 -0.39 -35.92
N GLY A 467 -9.50 0.64 -35.23
CA GLY A 467 -9.48 2.02 -35.74
C GLY A 467 -10.84 2.74 -35.70
N GLU A 468 -11.90 2.11 -35.18
CA GLU A 468 -13.19 2.76 -34.97
C GLU A 468 -13.20 3.56 -33.66
N ARG A 469 -13.79 4.76 -33.73
CA ARG A 469 -13.87 5.75 -32.64
C ARG A 469 -14.91 5.33 -31.60
N PHE A 470 -14.57 5.38 -30.31
CA PHE A 470 -15.49 5.18 -29.20
C PHE A 470 -15.11 6.04 -27.99
N SER A 471 -16.06 6.25 -27.08
CA SER A 471 -15.82 7.02 -25.84
C SER A 471 -15.56 6.11 -24.65
N TYR A 472 -14.64 6.53 -23.79
CA TYR A 472 -14.28 5.82 -22.56
C TYR A 472 -13.96 6.82 -21.44
N GLU A 473 -14.48 6.61 -20.24
CA GLU A 473 -14.17 7.46 -19.08
C GLU A 473 -13.14 6.77 -18.18
N ILE A 474 -12.03 7.45 -17.91
CA ILE A 474 -10.99 7.00 -16.96
C ILE A 474 -11.06 7.88 -15.71
N PRO A 475 -11.47 7.34 -14.55
CA PRO A 475 -11.24 8.00 -13.27
C PRO A 475 -9.75 7.94 -12.91
N LEU A 476 -9.20 9.04 -12.41
CA LEU A 476 -7.88 9.09 -11.78
C LEU A 476 -8.01 8.79 -10.29
N LYS A 477 -6.88 8.52 -9.62
CA LYS A 477 -6.85 8.43 -8.16
C LYS A 477 -7.42 9.70 -7.54
N GLY A 478 -8.15 9.53 -6.45
CA GLY A 478 -8.69 10.64 -5.66
C GLY A 478 -7.59 11.60 -5.23
N VAL A 479 -7.92 12.88 -5.12
CA VAL A 479 -6.94 13.92 -4.80
C VAL A 479 -7.57 15.06 -4.00
N ALA A 480 -6.79 15.63 -3.10
CA ALA A 480 -7.02 16.95 -2.52
C ALA A 480 -5.77 17.82 -2.73
N TYR A 481 -5.80 18.78 -3.66
CA TYR A 481 -4.62 19.57 -4.04
C TYR A 481 -4.97 20.98 -4.54
N THR A 482 -4.11 21.95 -4.26
CA THR A 482 -4.20 23.32 -4.75
C THR A 482 -3.08 23.61 -5.75
N PHE A 483 -3.42 23.79 -7.02
CA PHE A 483 -2.50 24.36 -8.00
C PHE A 483 -2.42 25.88 -7.82
N ARG A 484 -1.25 26.40 -7.47
CA ARG A 484 -1.08 27.83 -7.15
C ARG A 484 -1.00 28.72 -8.41
N PRO A 485 -1.34 30.02 -8.31
CA PRO A 485 -1.05 30.98 -9.37
C PRO A 485 0.43 30.94 -9.78
N GLY A 486 0.71 31.13 -11.07
CA GLY A 486 2.07 31.05 -11.62
C GLY A 486 2.52 29.63 -12.00
N ARG A 487 1.71 28.60 -11.72
CA ARG A 487 1.95 27.20 -12.12
C ARG A 487 1.16 26.86 -13.39
N ARG A 488 1.36 25.66 -13.94
CA ARG A 488 0.47 25.07 -14.97
C ARG A 488 -0.03 23.72 -14.52
N ILE A 489 -1.21 23.35 -15.00
CA ILE A 489 -1.71 21.98 -14.95
C ILE A 489 -1.33 21.32 -16.26
N ARG A 490 -0.66 20.16 -16.18
CA ARG A 490 -0.33 19.30 -17.33
C ARG A 490 -1.12 18.00 -17.25
N LEU A 491 -1.80 17.67 -18.33
CA LEU A 491 -2.31 16.33 -18.60
C LEU A 491 -1.31 15.60 -19.50
N ALA A 492 -0.69 14.52 -19.01
CA ALA A 492 0.16 13.65 -19.81
C ALA A 492 -0.51 12.28 -20.02
N ILE A 493 -0.53 11.82 -21.27
CA ILE A 493 -1.15 10.55 -21.68
C ILE A 493 -0.08 9.67 -22.33
N SER A 494 0.03 8.43 -21.88
CA SER A 494 0.93 7.40 -22.45
C SER A 494 0.25 6.03 -22.52
N THR A 495 0.89 5.10 -23.25
CA THR A 495 0.43 3.70 -23.38
C THR A 495 1.31 2.69 -22.64
N THR A 496 2.35 3.18 -21.97
CA THR A 496 3.28 2.38 -21.15
C THR A 496 3.63 3.13 -19.86
N TYR A 497 3.95 2.38 -18.80
CA TYR A 497 4.48 2.93 -17.54
C TYR A 497 5.42 1.96 -16.81
N TRP A 498 6.58 1.72 -17.39
CA TRP A 498 7.60 0.80 -16.87
C TRP A 498 8.57 1.51 -15.90
N PRO A 499 8.96 0.90 -14.77
CA PRO A 499 8.60 -0.44 -14.30
C PRO A 499 7.38 -0.47 -13.37
N MET A 500 6.50 0.53 -13.35
CA MET A 500 5.32 0.48 -12.47
C MET A 500 4.33 -0.61 -12.90
N VAL A 501 4.12 -0.74 -14.22
CA VAL A 501 3.17 -1.67 -14.84
C VAL A 501 3.94 -2.62 -15.76
N TRP A 502 3.66 -3.92 -15.63
CA TRP A 502 4.20 -4.93 -16.53
C TRP A 502 3.55 -4.80 -17.92
N PRO A 503 4.34 -4.75 -19.01
CA PRO A 503 3.81 -4.50 -20.34
C PRO A 503 3.02 -5.73 -20.85
N GLU A 504 1.87 -5.46 -21.47
CA GLU A 504 1.13 -6.49 -22.20
C GLU A 504 1.79 -6.77 -23.56
N ARG A 505 1.83 -8.05 -23.94
CA ARG A 505 2.43 -8.53 -25.19
C ARG A 505 1.79 -7.91 -26.44
N GLU A 506 0.48 -7.73 -26.41
CA GLU A 506 -0.33 -7.26 -27.54
C GLU A 506 -0.94 -5.87 -27.31
N ALA A 507 -0.43 -5.11 -26.33
CA ALA A 507 -0.90 -3.76 -26.06
C ALA A 507 -0.73 -2.89 -27.31
N GLY A 508 -1.86 -2.47 -27.88
CA GLY A 508 -1.90 -1.60 -29.04
C GLY A 508 -1.78 -0.13 -28.64
N ALA A 509 -1.26 0.67 -29.57
CA ALA A 509 -1.36 2.11 -29.47
C ALA A 509 -2.81 2.59 -29.61
N ILE A 510 -3.05 3.82 -29.16
CA ILE A 510 -4.35 4.48 -29.26
C ILE A 510 -4.26 5.72 -30.13
N THR A 511 -5.37 6.08 -30.76
CA THR A 511 -5.54 7.38 -31.42
C THR A 511 -6.56 8.18 -30.65
N LEU A 512 -6.16 9.33 -30.12
CA LEU A 512 -7.01 10.27 -29.41
C LEU A 512 -7.68 11.26 -30.37
N TYR A 513 -8.94 11.58 -30.11
CA TYR A 513 -9.70 12.62 -30.82
C TYR A 513 -9.92 13.81 -29.87
N PRO A 514 -9.14 14.90 -29.99
CA PRO A 514 -9.17 16.01 -29.05
C PRO A 514 -10.51 16.76 -29.01
N ASP A 515 -11.25 16.76 -30.13
CA ASP A 515 -12.52 17.47 -30.32
C ASP A 515 -13.64 17.02 -29.36
N ALA A 516 -13.60 15.78 -28.87
CA ALA A 516 -14.54 15.25 -27.87
C ALA A 516 -13.87 14.71 -26.61
N THR A 517 -12.55 14.89 -26.46
CA THR A 517 -11.86 14.51 -25.23
C THR A 517 -11.93 15.64 -24.20
N THR A 518 -12.38 15.33 -22.99
CA THR A 518 -12.59 16.32 -21.91
C THR A 518 -12.01 15.83 -20.59
N LEU A 519 -11.19 16.67 -19.96
CA LEU A 519 -10.71 16.49 -18.58
C LEU A 519 -11.65 17.22 -17.62
N LEU A 520 -12.15 16.52 -16.62
CA LEU A 520 -13.02 17.05 -15.57
C LEU A 520 -12.26 17.07 -14.25
N LEU A 521 -12.11 18.26 -13.69
CA LEU A 521 -11.43 18.51 -12.43
C LEU A 521 -12.45 18.88 -11.34
N PRO A 522 -12.61 18.07 -10.28
CA PRO A 522 -13.62 18.30 -9.24
C PRO A 522 -13.20 19.45 -8.32
N GLY A 523 -14.08 20.45 -8.13
CA GLY A 523 -13.79 21.62 -7.31
C GLY A 523 -13.88 21.37 -5.79
N MET A 524 -13.44 22.34 -5.01
CA MET A 524 -13.60 22.36 -3.55
C MET A 524 -15.10 22.27 -3.14
N PRO A 525 -15.50 21.32 -2.28
CA PRO A 525 -16.85 21.22 -1.72
C PRO A 525 -17.27 22.50 -1.00
N ALA A 526 -18.48 23.01 -1.26
CA ALA A 526 -19.01 24.19 -0.56
C ALA A 526 -19.21 23.95 0.96
N GLN A 527 -19.39 22.69 1.35
CA GLN A 527 -19.56 22.21 2.72
C GLN A 527 -18.24 21.87 3.42
N ALA A 528 -17.09 22.18 2.81
CA ALA A 528 -15.79 21.96 3.44
C ALA A 528 -15.64 22.83 4.71
N VAL A 529 -15.16 22.20 5.78
CA VAL A 529 -14.87 22.85 7.07
C VAL A 529 -13.37 23.11 7.13
N HIS A 530 -12.98 24.38 7.25
CA HIS A 530 -11.57 24.79 7.29
C HIS A 530 -11.04 25.03 8.71
N ASP A 531 -11.91 25.36 9.65
CA ASP A 531 -11.56 25.56 11.05
C ASP A 531 -11.70 24.23 11.80
N LEU A 532 -10.68 23.40 11.68
CA LEU A 532 -10.61 22.11 12.34
C LEU A 532 -9.77 22.19 13.62
N VAL A 533 -10.15 21.40 14.62
CA VAL A 533 -9.29 21.15 15.77
C VAL A 533 -7.97 20.52 15.27
N PRO A 534 -6.82 21.20 15.47
CA PRO A 534 -5.53 20.69 15.04
C PRO A 534 -5.18 19.40 15.77
N PHE A 535 -4.44 18.52 15.09
CA PHE A 535 -3.85 17.36 15.74
C PHE A 535 -2.71 17.78 16.67
N GLY A 536 -2.54 17.04 17.78
CA GLY A 536 -1.35 17.13 18.61
C GLY A 536 -0.08 16.65 17.88
N PRO A 537 1.11 16.82 18.49
CA PRO A 537 2.34 16.25 17.95
C PRO A 537 2.31 14.71 18.02
N PRO A 538 3.13 14.01 17.21
CA PRO A 538 3.27 12.56 17.31
C PRO A 538 3.89 12.18 18.67
N ILE A 539 3.15 11.42 19.48
CA ILE A 539 3.57 10.87 20.77
C ILE A 539 3.34 9.36 20.76
N SER A 540 4.29 8.60 21.31
CA SER A 540 4.20 7.13 21.44
C SER A 540 4.78 6.63 22.77
N ALA A 541 4.71 5.33 23.06
CA ALA A 541 5.50 4.74 24.14
C ALA A 541 6.97 4.61 23.71
N ALA A 542 7.88 4.47 24.67
CA ALA A 542 9.29 4.25 24.37
C ALA A 542 9.49 2.90 23.65
N PRO A 543 10.37 2.84 22.64
CA PRO A 543 10.71 1.60 21.96
C PRO A 543 11.45 0.65 22.89
N ILE A 544 11.24 -0.66 22.73
CA ILE A 544 12.11 -1.66 23.36
C ILE A 544 13.58 -1.45 22.92
N PRO A 545 14.56 -1.72 23.80
CA PRO A 545 15.97 -1.50 23.47
C PRO A 545 16.42 -2.33 22.28
N SER A 546 17.04 -1.67 21.30
CA SER A 546 17.68 -2.27 20.14
C SER A 546 18.99 -1.56 19.83
N GLU A 547 19.94 -2.27 19.24
CA GLU A 547 21.27 -1.76 18.89
C GLU A 547 21.49 -1.94 17.39
N ASP A 548 21.73 -0.84 16.66
CA ASP A 548 22.21 -0.93 15.27
C ASP A 548 23.71 -1.28 15.30
N ILE A 549 24.08 -2.39 14.67
CA ILE A 549 25.46 -2.88 14.60
C ILE A 549 26.14 -2.32 13.34
N GLU A 550 25.45 -2.40 12.20
CA GLU A 550 25.91 -1.89 10.93
C GLU A 550 24.77 -1.15 10.23
N PRO A 551 25.04 0.05 9.67
CA PRO A 551 24.02 0.78 8.91
C PRO A 551 23.64 0.01 7.65
N GLY A 552 22.40 0.19 7.22
CA GLY A 552 21.98 -0.22 5.88
C GLY A 552 22.37 0.82 4.84
N ASP A 553 22.28 0.43 3.57
CA ASP A 553 22.35 1.34 2.44
C ASP A 553 21.46 0.83 1.32
N ILE A 554 20.90 1.76 0.55
CA ILE A 554 20.04 1.46 -0.57
C ILE A 554 20.37 2.36 -1.74
N THR A 555 20.58 1.73 -2.88
CA THR A 555 20.88 2.39 -4.15
C THR A 555 19.79 2.06 -5.15
N ARG A 556 19.50 3.01 -6.04
CA ARG A 556 18.65 2.81 -7.22
C ARG A 556 19.31 3.49 -8.40
N THR A 557 19.58 2.72 -9.43
CA THR A 557 20.32 3.18 -10.62
C THR A 557 19.49 2.92 -11.85
N VAL A 558 19.41 3.93 -12.74
CA VAL A 558 18.84 3.79 -14.08
C VAL A 558 20.00 3.85 -15.09
N THR A 559 20.09 2.85 -15.95
CA THR A 559 21.11 2.74 -17.01
C THR A 559 20.42 2.65 -18.37
N TRP A 560 21.00 3.29 -19.37
CA TRP A 560 20.64 3.11 -20.78
C TRP A 560 21.86 2.60 -21.54
N ASP A 561 21.74 1.43 -22.16
CA ASP A 561 22.73 0.92 -23.10
C ASP A 561 22.58 1.66 -24.44
N ALA A 562 23.56 2.48 -24.80
CA ALA A 562 23.52 3.27 -26.04
C ALA A 562 23.64 2.43 -27.33
N THR A 563 24.09 1.18 -27.23
CA THR A 563 24.23 0.25 -28.36
C THR A 563 22.92 -0.48 -28.63
N THR A 564 22.27 -0.98 -27.58
CA THR A 564 21.05 -1.79 -27.70
C THR A 564 19.76 -0.99 -27.50
N GLY A 565 19.85 0.16 -26.82
CA GLY A 565 18.72 0.95 -26.36
C GLY A 565 18.07 0.41 -25.08
N GLU A 566 18.57 -0.70 -24.51
CA GLU A 566 17.99 -1.32 -23.31
C GLU A 566 18.03 -0.35 -22.12
N SER A 567 16.89 -0.21 -21.45
CA SER A 567 16.79 0.49 -20.18
C SER A 567 16.80 -0.52 -19.06
N THR A 568 17.67 -0.31 -18.07
CA THR A 568 17.73 -1.13 -16.86
C THR A 568 17.58 -0.25 -15.63
N LEU A 569 16.67 -0.62 -14.73
CA LEU A 569 16.58 -0.06 -13.40
C LEU A 569 17.02 -1.14 -12.40
N THR A 570 17.96 -0.82 -11.51
CA THR A 570 18.43 -1.76 -10.48
C THR A 570 18.40 -1.10 -9.13
N SER A 571 17.81 -1.78 -8.15
CA SER A 571 17.90 -1.42 -6.74
C SER A 571 18.71 -2.47 -5.99
N ALA A 572 19.67 -2.02 -5.18
CA ALA A 572 20.39 -2.88 -4.24
C ALA A 572 20.21 -2.33 -2.84
N ASN A 573 19.77 -3.18 -1.91
CA ASN A 573 19.48 -2.83 -0.53
C ASN A 573 20.32 -3.72 0.40
N GLN A 574 21.37 -3.15 0.97
CA GLN A 574 22.03 -3.73 2.13
C GLN A 574 21.21 -3.35 3.34
N ARG A 575 20.49 -4.33 3.94
CA ARG A 575 19.69 -4.04 5.12
C ARG A 575 20.61 -3.77 6.30
N LYS A 576 20.17 -2.92 7.22
CA LYS A 576 20.88 -2.70 8.47
C LYS A 576 21.04 -4.02 9.23
N THR A 577 22.21 -4.21 9.83
CA THR A 577 22.43 -5.28 10.79
C THR A 577 22.14 -4.72 12.17
N TRP A 578 21.22 -5.33 12.91
CA TRP A 578 20.80 -4.82 14.20
C TRP A 578 20.49 -5.94 15.19
N ARG A 579 20.49 -5.60 16.47
CA ARG A 579 20.33 -6.54 17.57
C ARG A 579 19.14 -6.15 18.44
N LEU A 580 18.33 -7.15 18.75
CA LEU A 580 17.23 -7.09 19.69
C LEU A 580 17.44 -8.12 20.79
N GLY A 581 17.86 -7.66 21.97
CA GLY A 581 18.33 -8.56 23.03
C GLY A 581 19.54 -9.39 22.55
N GLU A 582 19.39 -10.71 22.48
CA GLU A 582 20.43 -11.61 21.94
C GLU A 582 20.22 -12.01 20.47
N LEU A 583 19.12 -11.57 19.84
CA LEU A 583 18.84 -11.86 18.43
C LEU A 583 19.52 -10.81 17.56
N THR A 584 20.42 -11.24 16.68
CA THR A 584 21.00 -10.38 15.63
C THR A 584 20.32 -10.69 14.31
N LEU A 585 19.92 -9.64 13.60
CA LEU A 585 19.19 -9.68 12.34
C LEU A 585 19.99 -8.93 11.30
N GLY A 586 20.09 -9.51 10.11
CA GLY A 586 20.74 -8.86 8.98
C GLY A 586 20.20 -9.40 7.67
N GLY A 587 20.61 -8.78 6.57
CA GLY A 587 20.22 -9.25 5.25
C GLY A 587 20.62 -8.31 4.14
N ARG A 588 20.34 -8.74 2.92
CA ARG A 588 20.46 -7.91 1.72
C ARG A 588 19.36 -8.29 0.74
N GLY A 589 19.04 -7.39 -0.16
CA GLY A 589 18.17 -7.67 -1.28
C GLY A 589 18.63 -6.90 -2.51
N ALA A 590 18.17 -7.37 -3.65
CA ALA A 590 18.32 -6.66 -4.90
C ALA A 590 17.11 -6.94 -5.77
N HIS A 591 16.71 -5.97 -6.57
CA HIS A 591 15.77 -6.21 -7.65
C HIS A 591 16.19 -5.39 -8.86
N GLY A 592 15.83 -5.86 -10.05
CA GLY A 592 16.12 -5.14 -11.26
C GLY A 592 15.13 -5.45 -12.36
N TYR A 593 14.98 -4.47 -13.24
CA TYR A 593 14.01 -4.44 -14.32
C TYR A 593 14.75 -4.07 -15.60
N SER A 594 14.60 -4.84 -16.68
CA SER A 594 15.14 -4.47 -17.99
C SER A 594 14.10 -4.58 -19.11
N ILE A 595 14.20 -3.69 -20.09
CA ILE A 595 13.32 -3.65 -21.25
C ILE A 595 13.98 -2.95 -22.45
N LEU A 596 13.71 -3.44 -23.65
CA LEU A 596 14.01 -2.78 -24.92
C LEU A 596 12.88 -1.81 -25.31
N PRO A 597 13.20 -0.64 -25.87
CA PRO A 597 12.24 0.46 -26.07
C PRO A 597 11.09 0.14 -27.02
N ALA A 598 11.26 -0.85 -27.91
CA ALA A 598 10.31 -1.20 -28.97
C ALA A 598 9.77 -2.64 -28.85
N ASP A 599 10.08 -3.37 -27.78
CA ASP A 599 9.66 -4.76 -27.61
C ASP A 599 9.12 -5.00 -26.19
N PRO A 600 7.79 -5.04 -25.99
CA PRO A 600 7.21 -5.34 -24.68
C PRO A 600 7.59 -6.75 -24.18
N ASN A 601 7.90 -7.68 -25.08
CA ASN A 601 8.27 -9.05 -24.72
C ASN A 601 9.72 -9.17 -24.24
N SER A 602 10.50 -8.10 -24.32
CA SER A 602 11.84 -8.05 -23.75
C SER A 602 11.85 -7.79 -22.25
N ALA A 603 10.70 -7.48 -21.65
CA ALA A 603 10.55 -7.17 -20.23
C ALA A 603 11.06 -8.33 -19.35
N LYS A 604 11.93 -7.98 -18.39
CA LYS A 604 12.45 -8.90 -17.38
C LYS A 604 12.48 -8.22 -16.02
N ALA A 605 12.13 -8.96 -14.99
CA ALA A 605 12.31 -8.57 -13.60
C ALA A 605 12.99 -9.68 -12.81
N TYR A 606 13.89 -9.33 -11.90
CA TYR A 606 14.43 -10.26 -10.90
C TYR A 606 14.35 -9.65 -9.51
N PHE A 607 14.22 -10.52 -8.51
CA PHE A 607 14.13 -10.18 -7.10
C PHE A 607 14.97 -11.17 -6.31
N GLU A 608 15.83 -10.67 -5.44
CA GLU A 608 16.71 -11.43 -4.57
C GLU A 608 16.55 -10.96 -3.13
N SER A 609 16.51 -11.91 -2.20
CA SER A 609 16.50 -11.65 -0.76
C SER A 609 17.42 -12.66 -0.06
N MET A 610 18.31 -12.15 0.78
CA MET A 610 19.03 -12.93 1.78
C MET A 610 18.69 -12.39 3.16
N GLN A 611 18.28 -13.28 4.07
CA GLN A 611 17.94 -12.95 5.44
C GLN A 611 18.77 -13.79 6.39
N ARG A 612 19.25 -13.18 7.47
CA ARG A 612 20.10 -13.82 8.47
C ARG A 612 19.57 -13.57 9.88
N TYR A 613 19.51 -14.65 10.67
CA TYR A 613 19.06 -14.65 12.06
C TYR A 613 20.12 -15.35 12.91
N GLU A 614 20.58 -14.69 13.98
CA GLU A 614 21.64 -15.23 14.82
C GLU A 614 21.36 -15.08 16.31
N ARG A 615 21.69 -16.13 17.06
CA ARG A 615 21.81 -16.19 18.52
C ARG A 615 23.05 -17.04 18.88
N PRO A 616 23.53 -17.02 20.13
CA PRO A 616 24.62 -17.91 20.55
C PRO A 616 24.33 -19.38 20.20
N GLY A 617 25.12 -19.96 19.29
CA GLY A 617 24.97 -21.36 18.86
C GLY A 617 23.85 -21.63 17.84
N TRP A 618 23.18 -20.61 17.32
CA TRP A 618 22.10 -20.75 16.34
C TRP A 618 22.22 -19.68 15.25
N THR A 619 22.41 -20.11 14.01
CA THR A 619 22.54 -19.22 12.85
C THR A 619 21.71 -19.77 11.70
N ILE A 620 20.77 -18.98 11.21
CA ILE A 620 19.94 -19.31 10.06
C ILE A 620 20.16 -18.28 8.97
N ARG A 621 20.41 -18.76 7.74
CA ARG A 621 20.44 -17.94 6.53
C ARG A 621 19.43 -18.47 5.53
N LEU A 622 18.60 -17.59 4.99
CA LEU A 622 17.58 -17.88 3.99
C LEU A 622 17.89 -17.07 2.74
N GLU A 623 17.80 -17.70 1.59
CA GLU A 623 17.99 -17.06 0.28
C GLU A 623 16.82 -17.38 -0.62
N ALA A 624 16.18 -16.34 -1.16
CA ALA A 624 15.09 -16.45 -2.11
C ALA A 624 15.41 -15.62 -3.35
N ARG A 625 15.18 -16.20 -4.52
CA ARG A 625 15.29 -15.51 -5.82
C ARG A 625 14.03 -15.77 -6.63
N SER A 626 13.49 -14.75 -7.28
CA SER A 626 12.41 -14.89 -8.26
C SER A 626 12.74 -14.09 -9.51
N GLU A 627 12.41 -14.64 -10.67
CA GLU A 627 12.56 -14.01 -11.98
C GLU A 627 11.26 -14.12 -12.75
N VAL A 628 10.86 -13.02 -13.39
CA VAL A 628 9.69 -12.94 -14.26
C VAL A 628 10.15 -12.44 -15.63
N PHE A 629 9.79 -13.16 -16.68
CA PHE A 629 10.17 -12.82 -18.05
C PHE A 629 9.24 -13.50 -19.07
N TRP A 630 9.28 -13.04 -20.31
CA TRP A 630 8.58 -13.69 -21.41
C TRP A 630 9.40 -14.81 -22.04
N GLU A 631 8.75 -15.96 -22.29
CA GLU A 631 9.28 -17.04 -23.13
C GLU A 631 8.22 -17.46 -24.14
N GLY A 632 8.44 -17.08 -25.41
CA GLY A 632 7.43 -17.30 -26.46
C GLY A 632 6.18 -16.44 -26.25
N ASP A 633 5.05 -17.09 -26.00
CA ASP A 633 3.75 -16.48 -25.68
C ASP A 633 3.37 -16.61 -24.20
N LYS A 634 4.28 -17.10 -23.35
CA LYS A 634 4.03 -17.33 -21.92
C LYS A 634 4.81 -16.36 -21.04
N LEU A 635 4.15 -15.92 -19.97
CA LEU A 635 4.81 -15.28 -18.84
C LEU A 635 5.42 -16.39 -17.96
N VAL A 636 6.72 -16.36 -17.73
CA VAL A 636 7.45 -17.36 -16.95
C VAL A 636 7.81 -16.77 -15.60
N LEU A 637 7.54 -17.54 -14.54
CA LEU A 637 8.04 -17.31 -13.19
C LEU A 637 9.03 -18.42 -12.85
N GLU A 638 10.27 -18.04 -12.53
CA GLU A 638 11.23 -18.94 -11.89
C GLU A 638 11.51 -18.48 -10.48
N SER A 639 11.32 -19.37 -9.50
CA SER A 639 11.60 -19.07 -8.09
C SER A 639 12.54 -20.11 -7.51
N ARG A 640 13.50 -19.69 -6.70
CA ARG A 640 14.41 -20.56 -5.95
C ARG A 640 14.40 -20.17 -4.48
N TYR A 641 14.41 -21.17 -3.60
CA TYR A 641 14.52 -20.98 -2.16
C TYR A 641 15.58 -21.89 -1.59
N GLU A 642 16.48 -21.34 -0.78
CA GLU A 642 17.57 -22.06 -0.12
C GLU A 642 17.63 -21.69 1.35
N ALA A 643 17.89 -22.68 2.19
CA ALA A 643 17.96 -22.49 3.64
C ALA A 643 19.22 -23.15 4.20
N PHE A 644 19.87 -22.45 5.12
CA PHE A 644 21.14 -22.86 5.71
C PHE A 644 21.07 -22.80 7.23
N GLU A 645 21.48 -23.88 7.88
CA GLU A 645 21.64 -24.00 9.33
C GLU A 645 23.15 -24.02 9.63
N ASN A 646 23.66 -23.01 10.32
CA ASN A 646 25.09 -22.86 10.62
C ASN A 646 25.97 -22.99 9.35
N GLU A 647 25.59 -22.27 8.29
CA GLU A 647 26.19 -22.28 6.95
C GLU A 647 26.11 -23.60 6.17
N LYS A 648 25.46 -24.65 6.71
CA LYS A 648 25.20 -25.89 5.98
C LYS A 648 23.83 -25.81 5.33
N SER A 649 23.77 -26.06 4.02
CA SER A 649 22.49 -26.15 3.31
C SER A 649 21.66 -27.29 3.87
N VAL A 650 20.41 -27.00 4.26
CA VAL A 650 19.44 -27.98 4.76
C VAL A 650 18.22 -28.11 3.84
N PHE A 651 18.01 -27.15 2.95
CA PHE A 651 16.93 -27.14 1.98
C PHE A 651 17.32 -26.34 0.74
N SER A 652 16.91 -26.82 -0.44
CA SER A 652 17.02 -26.11 -1.71
C SER A 652 15.93 -26.61 -2.64
N ARG A 653 15.17 -25.70 -3.24
CA ARG A 653 14.12 -26.03 -4.20
C ARG A 653 13.99 -24.96 -5.27
N LEU A 654 13.66 -25.40 -6.48
CA LEU A 654 13.40 -24.57 -7.65
C LEU A 654 11.97 -24.84 -8.13
N TRP A 655 11.26 -23.77 -8.50
CA TRP A 655 9.96 -23.80 -9.14
C TRP A 655 10.08 -23.06 -10.47
N ARG A 656 9.45 -23.60 -11.51
CA ARG A 656 9.26 -22.94 -12.79
C ARG A 656 7.79 -23.09 -13.17
N ASN A 657 7.12 -21.98 -13.39
CA ASN A 657 5.72 -21.91 -13.76
C ASN A 657 5.57 -21.03 -15.02
N CYS A 658 4.62 -21.38 -15.89
CA CYS A 658 4.34 -20.65 -17.12
C CYS A 658 2.84 -20.30 -17.16
N PHE A 659 2.50 -19.07 -17.53
CA PHE A 659 1.15 -18.53 -17.47
C PHE A 659 0.75 -17.87 -18.80
N ASP A 660 -0.56 -17.80 -19.03
CA ASP A 660 -1.17 -16.95 -20.06
C ASP A 660 -1.37 -15.54 -19.47
N TYR A 661 -0.91 -14.50 -20.17
CA TYR A 661 -1.10 -13.09 -19.80
C TYR A 661 -1.43 -12.24 -21.02
#